data_AF-A0A7V4GFP7-F1
#
_entry.id   AF-A0A7V4GFP7-F1
#
_cell.length_a   1.000
_cell.length_b   1.000
_cell.length_c   1.000
_cell.angle_alpha   90.00
_cell.angle_beta   90.00
_cell.angle_gamma   90.00
#
_symmetry.space_group_name_H-M   'P 1'
#
loop_
_entity.id
_entity.type
_entity.pdbx_description
1 polymer ?
#
loop_
_entity_poly.entity_id
_entity_poly.type
_entity_poly.pdbx_seq_one_letter_code
_entity_poly.pdbx_strand_id
1 'polypeptide(L)'
;MRRNLLRLLIPALLALGAAACQNPGGDDEDVPDFVDVRTDGDVPVDVPRPANCTLANDVDHDYILNVDEGDGAVDSDGDTTPDSRDDDSDGDTIADAIEAGDLDCATAPRDSDGDTTPDFQDLDADGNGIGDQEEGNVDSDGDGDGNFRDPDNDGDRILDVTEIGEDPLHPVDTDDDAIPDYLDQDSDGDTILDVQEAGVDRDGDTVPSFRDLDADGDGYPDADEAGDDDLTTPPRDFDEDGTADFHDTDSDNDGLPDSQEFAAGTNPLNPDTDDDGWDDLAEWAHPTADPLDSSSGIPPDDYYLILPPHGPVEERALLFGTNIQVADVFFLVDTTGSMGGEIANIKRNLSSVIIPEIRRRIPDAAIGVGQHADFPVSPYGSCWSPGSSPCDVAFELLQTMTLDAAVAQAAVDRIPQNSGDDWPESQVEALYQTMTGEGLGSWVPMYGAPDCRGAPCFREGALPIILLFTDAPFHNGPPGTVADPYTGITPAPHTWSDAIRVLNGAHAKVLGMSSEGTWSSDGWHDLEATAVATGSVDLDGRALVYDIGEDGTGLTTSVVDAIELLATRVPFDVDTVKEADPAYPLGVDTRCFIHRIMPQRWFEPPGMTHEQAVAAMDESTFYQVLPGTNVEFLVEFQNDGCFDGDEYARIFRATIVVQGDHVTRLDERVVLIIVPAVEIPFG
;
A
#
# COMPACT_ATOMS: atom_id res chain seq x y z
N MET A 1 41.83 -33.59 25.44
CA MET A 1 41.98 -34.71 26.40
C MET A 1 40.71 -35.55 26.31
N ARG A 2 40.85 -36.87 26.04
CA ARG A 2 39.83 -37.97 26.12
C ARG A 2 38.61 -37.80 25.19
N ARG A 3 38.38 -38.53 24.09
CA ARG A 3 38.56 -39.97 23.72
C ARG A 3 37.92 -40.95 24.72
N ASN A 4 36.81 -41.57 24.30
CA ASN A 4 36.41 -42.97 24.54
C ASN A 4 35.27 -43.30 23.53
N LEU A 5 35.46 -44.06 22.44
CA LEU A 5 35.54 -45.53 22.34
C LEU A 5 34.29 -46.28 22.79
N LEU A 6 33.55 -46.85 21.83
CA LEU A 6 33.13 -48.25 21.90
C LEU A 6 33.04 -48.87 20.49
N ARG A 7 33.91 -49.85 20.25
CA ARG A 7 33.87 -50.87 19.18
C ARG A 7 33.57 -52.20 19.85
N LEU A 8 32.84 -53.08 19.16
CA LEU A 8 32.79 -54.58 19.17
C LEU A 8 31.31 -55.04 19.06
N LEU A 9 30.85 -55.90 18.15
CA LEU A 9 31.36 -57.19 17.69
C LEU A 9 30.71 -57.62 16.34
N ILE A 10 31.50 -58.29 15.48
CA ILE A 10 31.14 -59.25 14.40
C ILE A 10 31.69 -60.62 14.94
N PRO A 11 31.11 -61.84 14.72
CA PRO A 11 30.92 -62.45 13.39
C PRO A 11 29.87 -63.59 13.20
N ALA A 12 29.84 -64.10 11.96
CA ALA A 12 29.50 -65.47 11.49
C ALA A 12 28.02 -65.74 11.12
N LEU A 13 27.63 -66.50 10.08
CA LEU A 13 28.22 -67.13 8.87
C LEU A 13 27.07 -67.92 8.18
N LEU A 14 27.17 -68.17 6.87
CA LEU A 14 26.36 -69.10 6.01
C LEU A 14 24.91 -68.67 5.68
N ALA A 15 24.30 -69.01 4.54
CA ALA A 15 24.65 -69.46 3.19
C ALA A 15 23.31 -69.68 2.47
N LEU A 16 23.26 -69.41 1.16
CA LEU A 16 22.33 -69.89 0.12
C LEU A 16 20.83 -70.06 0.46
N GLY A 17 19.99 -69.43 -0.38
CA GLY A 17 18.64 -69.95 -0.61
C GLY A 17 17.71 -68.95 -1.27
N ALA A 18 17.69 -68.96 -2.59
CA ALA A 18 16.53 -68.51 -3.35
C ALA A 18 15.31 -69.34 -2.91
N ALA A 19 14.24 -68.66 -2.47
CA ALA A 19 12.89 -69.18 -2.31
C ALA A 19 11.97 -67.95 -2.33
N ALA A 20 11.26 -67.73 -3.44
CA ALA A 20 9.89 -68.22 -3.60
C ALA A 20 8.97 -67.72 -2.47
N CYS A 21 8.34 -66.58 -2.69
CA CYS A 21 7.08 -66.23 -2.05
C CYS A 21 5.95 -66.52 -3.05
N GLN A 22 5.00 -67.30 -2.55
CA GLN A 22 3.83 -67.81 -3.24
C GLN A 22 2.80 -66.68 -3.40
N ASN A 23 2.31 -66.50 -4.62
CA ASN A 23 1.10 -65.74 -4.89
C ASN A 23 -0.13 -66.55 -4.42
N PRO A 24 -1.09 -65.97 -3.67
CA PRO A 24 -2.37 -66.62 -3.40
C PRO A 24 -3.27 -66.45 -4.63
N GLY A 25 -3.92 -67.53 -5.05
CA GLY A 25 -4.84 -67.52 -6.18
C GLY A 25 -6.06 -66.63 -5.93
N GLY A 26 -6.49 -65.97 -7.01
CA GLY A 26 -7.69 -65.16 -7.12
C GLY A 26 -7.90 -64.76 -8.57
N ASP A 27 -8.44 -65.71 -9.33
CA ASP A 27 -9.34 -65.59 -10.49
C ASP A 27 -9.69 -64.15 -10.94
N ASP A 28 -9.14 -63.71 -12.07
CA ASP A 28 -9.85 -62.88 -13.04
C ASP A 28 -9.48 -63.38 -14.45
N GLU A 29 -10.51 -63.65 -15.24
CA GLU A 29 -10.44 -64.04 -16.64
C GLU A 29 -10.49 -62.80 -17.53
N ASP A 30 -9.98 -62.96 -18.75
CA ASP A 30 -10.04 -62.06 -19.91
C ASP A 30 -9.05 -60.88 -19.94
N VAL A 31 -7.79 -61.21 -20.27
CA VAL A 31 -6.94 -60.36 -21.14
C VAL A 31 -6.43 -61.28 -22.26
N PRO A 32 -6.60 -60.96 -23.56
CA PRO A 32 -5.95 -61.72 -24.60
C PRO A 32 -4.44 -61.53 -24.47
N ASP A 33 -3.72 -62.65 -24.38
CA ASP A 33 -2.27 -62.75 -24.42
C ASP A 33 -1.80 -62.16 -25.76
N PHE A 34 -1.19 -60.97 -25.75
CA PHE A 34 -0.51 -60.41 -26.92
C PHE A 34 0.64 -61.36 -27.26
N VAL A 35 0.65 -61.82 -28.51
CA VAL A 35 1.64 -62.78 -28.97
C VAL A 35 2.91 -62.00 -29.29
N ASP A 36 3.97 -62.20 -28.51
CA ASP A 36 5.34 -61.77 -28.83
C ASP A 36 5.74 -62.33 -30.22
N VAL A 37 5.55 -61.50 -31.25
CA VAL A 37 6.08 -61.71 -32.60
C VAL A 37 7.56 -61.42 -32.52
N ARG A 38 8.37 -62.40 -32.93
CA ARG A 38 9.82 -62.30 -32.83
C ARG A 38 10.32 -61.20 -33.74
N THR A 39 11.41 -60.57 -33.33
CA THR A 39 12.21 -59.56 -34.06
C THR A 39 12.84 -60.05 -35.38
N ASP A 40 12.36 -61.16 -35.94
CA ASP A 40 12.82 -61.74 -37.22
C ASP A 40 11.70 -61.86 -38.26
N GLY A 41 10.54 -61.19 -38.07
CA GLY A 41 9.40 -61.24 -38.99
C GLY A 41 8.69 -62.61 -39.04
N ASP A 42 9.15 -63.58 -38.25
CA ASP A 42 8.59 -64.93 -38.22
C ASP A 42 7.54 -65.01 -37.10
N VAL A 43 6.26 -65.08 -37.50
CA VAL A 43 5.15 -65.44 -36.61
C VAL A 43 5.53 -66.72 -35.86
N PRO A 44 5.31 -66.81 -34.53
CA PRO A 44 5.50 -68.07 -33.82
C PRO A 44 4.75 -69.21 -34.51
N VAL A 45 5.53 -70.17 -35.01
CA VAL A 45 5.15 -71.40 -35.77
C VAL A 45 4.08 -72.31 -35.12
N ASP A 46 3.44 -71.89 -34.03
CA ASP A 46 2.42 -72.62 -33.28
C ASP A 46 1.09 -71.85 -33.07
N VAL A 47 0.88 -70.67 -33.68
CA VAL A 47 -0.43 -69.99 -33.68
C VAL A 47 -1.32 -70.56 -34.82
N PRO A 48 -2.53 -71.09 -34.54
CA PRO A 48 -3.41 -71.58 -35.59
C PRO A 48 -3.88 -70.41 -36.47
N ARG A 49 -3.57 -70.46 -37.78
CA ARG A 49 -4.04 -69.44 -38.73
C ARG A 49 -5.56 -69.24 -38.63
N PRO A 50 -6.03 -67.99 -38.57
CA PRO A 50 -7.45 -67.67 -38.66
C PRO A 50 -8.08 -68.29 -39.91
N ALA A 51 -9.35 -68.71 -39.81
CA ALA A 51 -10.02 -69.41 -40.91
C ALA A 51 -10.22 -68.53 -42.17
N ASN A 52 -10.11 -67.22 -42.00
CA ASN A 52 -10.19 -66.17 -43.01
C ASN A 52 -8.85 -65.82 -43.66
N CYS A 53 -7.71 -66.23 -43.08
CA CYS A 53 -6.37 -66.04 -43.63
C CYS A 53 -5.92 -67.35 -44.30
N THR A 54 -6.30 -67.55 -45.57
CA THR A 54 -5.97 -68.77 -46.33
C THR A 54 -4.87 -68.50 -47.34
N LEU A 55 -4.05 -69.52 -47.63
CA LEU A 55 -3.02 -69.53 -48.69
C LEU A 55 -3.47 -69.06 -50.09
N ALA A 56 -4.77 -68.82 -50.29
CA ALA A 56 -5.34 -68.37 -51.55
C ALA A 56 -5.73 -66.89 -51.54
N ASN A 57 -5.87 -66.25 -50.38
CA ASN A 57 -6.28 -64.84 -50.23
C ASN A 57 -5.29 -63.99 -49.41
N ASP A 58 -4.22 -64.61 -48.91
CA ASP A 58 -3.07 -64.04 -48.20
C ASP A 58 -1.92 -65.03 -48.55
N VAL A 59 -0.84 -64.58 -49.20
CA VAL A 59 0.10 -65.47 -49.92
C VAL A 59 1.53 -65.49 -49.36
N ASP A 60 1.96 -64.38 -48.79
CA ASP A 60 3.15 -64.06 -47.98
C ASP A 60 2.96 -64.48 -46.52
N HIS A 61 1.73 -64.41 -45.99
CA HIS A 61 1.36 -64.76 -44.60
C HIS A 61 1.64 -63.70 -43.55
N ASP A 62 1.44 -62.45 -43.93
CA ASP A 62 1.55 -61.27 -43.10
C ASP A 62 0.22 -60.88 -42.40
N TYR A 63 -0.88 -61.59 -42.68
CA TYR A 63 -2.23 -61.30 -42.17
C TYR A 63 -2.97 -60.14 -42.85
N ILE A 64 -2.45 -59.65 -43.97
CA ILE A 64 -3.15 -58.72 -44.85
C ILE A 64 -3.73 -59.52 -46.03
N LEU A 65 -4.90 -59.12 -46.54
CA LEU A 65 -5.46 -59.82 -47.71
C LEU A 65 -4.88 -59.26 -48.99
N ASN A 66 -4.60 -60.16 -49.96
CA ASN A 66 -4.21 -59.80 -51.33
C ASN A 66 -5.08 -58.69 -51.94
N VAL A 67 -6.37 -58.60 -51.59
CA VAL A 67 -7.28 -57.58 -52.12
C VAL A 67 -7.02 -56.19 -51.54
N ASP A 68 -6.62 -56.12 -50.27
CA ASP A 68 -6.30 -54.90 -49.56
C ASP A 68 -4.89 -54.40 -49.96
N GLU A 69 -3.99 -55.32 -50.36
CA GLU A 69 -2.67 -55.07 -50.97
C GLU A 69 -2.74 -54.86 -52.50
N GLY A 70 -3.94 -54.67 -53.06
CA GLY A 70 -4.13 -54.30 -54.48
C GLY A 70 -4.04 -55.44 -55.51
N ASP A 71 -4.20 -56.69 -55.11
CA ASP A 71 -4.28 -57.93 -55.91
C ASP A 71 -3.06 -58.13 -56.85
N GLY A 72 -1.87 -57.75 -56.38
CA GLY A 72 -0.59 -57.84 -57.09
C GLY A 72 -0.41 -56.79 -58.19
N ALA A 73 -1.12 -55.66 -58.09
CA ALA A 73 -0.99 -54.51 -58.98
C ALA A 73 -0.28 -53.30 -58.34
N VAL A 74 -0.14 -53.29 -57.01
CA VAL A 74 0.61 -52.31 -56.21
C VAL A 74 2.01 -52.90 -55.91
N ASP A 75 2.98 -52.00 -55.78
CA ASP A 75 4.43 -52.24 -55.62
C ASP A 75 4.93 -50.91 -55.01
N SER A 76 4.78 -50.79 -53.68
CA SER A 76 4.88 -49.53 -52.93
C SER A 76 6.33 -49.03 -52.83
N ASP A 77 7.28 -49.91 -52.51
CA ASP A 77 8.72 -49.59 -52.46
C ASP A 77 9.42 -49.59 -53.85
N GLY A 78 8.79 -50.20 -54.87
CA GLY A 78 9.29 -50.27 -56.23
C GLY A 78 10.42 -51.29 -56.47
N ASP A 79 10.60 -52.29 -55.61
CA ASP A 79 11.65 -53.31 -55.71
C ASP A 79 11.37 -54.40 -56.76
N THR A 80 10.17 -54.37 -57.36
CA THR A 80 9.60 -55.30 -58.34
C THR A 80 8.86 -56.53 -57.77
N THR A 81 8.76 -56.63 -56.46
CA THR A 81 7.87 -57.53 -55.72
C THR A 81 6.56 -56.79 -55.48
N PRO A 82 5.42 -57.29 -55.96
CA PRO A 82 4.13 -56.66 -55.63
C PRO A 82 3.82 -56.85 -54.14
N ASP A 83 3.27 -55.83 -53.47
CA ASP A 83 2.93 -55.78 -52.04
C ASP A 83 2.33 -57.09 -51.53
N SER A 84 1.36 -57.64 -52.27
CA SER A 84 0.73 -58.94 -52.00
C SER A 84 1.65 -60.17 -52.11
N ARG A 85 2.97 -60.02 -52.04
CA ARG A 85 4.03 -61.03 -52.04
C ARG A 85 5.29 -60.53 -51.35
N ASP A 86 5.27 -59.29 -50.87
CA ASP A 86 6.36 -58.70 -50.12
C ASP A 86 6.16 -59.01 -48.64
N ASP A 87 7.24 -59.05 -47.88
CA ASP A 87 7.15 -59.19 -46.42
C ASP A 87 7.33 -57.81 -45.72
N ASP A 88 7.61 -56.76 -46.51
CA ASP A 88 7.95 -55.36 -46.16
C ASP A 88 7.64 -54.49 -47.40
N SER A 89 6.38 -54.06 -47.53
CA SER A 89 5.81 -53.50 -48.77
C SER A 89 6.26 -52.08 -49.12
N ASP A 90 6.55 -51.25 -48.12
CA ASP A 90 7.09 -49.88 -48.28
C ASP A 90 8.62 -49.81 -48.16
N GLY A 91 9.26 -50.88 -47.67
CA GLY A 91 10.72 -51.03 -47.63
C GLY A 91 11.36 -50.26 -46.47
N ASP A 92 10.61 -49.96 -45.43
CA ASP A 92 11.03 -49.18 -44.27
C ASP A 92 11.80 -50.03 -43.22
N THR A 93 11.75 -51.36 -43.33
CA THR A 93 12.34 -52.41 -42.45
C THR A 93 11.48 -52.87 -41.28
N ILE A 94 10.28 -52.34 -41.12
CA ILE A 94 9.17 -52.96 -40.41
C ILE A 94 8.53 -53.98 -41.37
N ALA A 95 7.76 -54.92 -40.83
CA ALA A 95 7.17 -55.97 -41.66
C ALA A 95 5.66 -55.76 -41.68
N ASP A 96 5.04 -56.01 -42.83
CA ASP A 96 3.59 -55.85 -43.03
C ASP A 96 2.77 -56.55 -41.94
N ALA A 97 3.28 -57.65 -41.40
CA ALA A 97 2.64 -58.41 -40.31
C ALA A 97 2.56 -57.69 -38.95
N ILE A 98 3.44 -56.73 -38.72
CA ILE A 98 3.47 -55.84 -37.55
C ILE A 98 2.53 -54.66 -37.79
N GLU A 99 2.56 -54.11 -39.00
CA GLU A 99 1.77 -52.94 -39.44
C GLU A 99 0.30 -53.27 -39.71
N ALA A 100 -0.03 -54.54 -39.95
CA ALA A 100 -1.40 -55.04 -40.07
C ALA A 100 -2.28 -54.67 -38.85
N GLY A 101 -1.68 -54.39 -37.69
CA GLY A 101 -2.34 -53.96 -36.46
C GLY A 101 -3.03 -55.09 -35.68
N ASP A 102 -3.49 -56.15 -36.37
CA ASP A 102 -4.01 -57.35 -35.74
C ASP A 102 -3.82 -58.63 -36.58
N LEU A 103 -4.16 -59.79 -36.01
CA LEU A 103 -4.02 -61.09 -36.68
C LEU A 103 -5.27 -61.50 -37.49
N ASP A 104 -6.31 -60.68 -37.57
CA ASP A 104 -7.60 -60.98 -38.19
C ASP A 104 -7.70 -60.35 -39.59
N CYS A 105 -7.32 -61.08 -40.66
CA CYS A 105 -7.41 -60.63 -42.06
C CYS A 105 -8.81 -60.23 -42.57
N ALA A 106 -9.84 -60.14 -41.72
CA ALA A 106 -11.14 -59.56 -42.05
C ALA A 106 -11.29 -58.12 -41.55
N THR A 107 -10.37 -57.62 -40.72
CA THR A 107 -10.24 -56.19 -40.40
C THR A 107 -9.64 -55.47 -41.60
N ALA A 108 -9.99 -54.19 -41.75
CA ALA A 108 -9.33 -53.37 -42.77
C ALA A 108 -7.92 -53.06 -42.25
N PRO A 109 -6.93 -52.92 -43.15
CA PRO A 109 -5.60 -52.46 -42.75
C PRO A 109 -5.68 -51.18 -41.92
N ARG A 110 -4.76 -51.05 -40.96
CA ARG A 110 -4.60 -49.85 -40.13
C ARG A 110 -4.12 -48.69 -41.01
N ASP A 111 -4.54 -47.49 -40.64
CA ASP A 111 -4.29 -46.20 -41.31
C ASP A 111 -4.26 -45.20 -40.15
N SER A 112 -3.08 -45.01 -39.57
CA SER A 112 -2.84 -44.35 -38.29
C SER A 112 -3.13 -42.85 -38.36
N ASP A 113 -2.58 -42.17 -39.36
CA ASP A 113 -2.74 -40.73 -39.56
C ASP A 113 -4.03 -40.35 -40.34
N GLY A 114 -4.68 -41.33 -40.97
CA GLY A 114 -5.94 -41.18 -41.69
C GLY A 114 -5.79 -40.55 -43.08
N ASP A 115 -4.59 -40.58 -43.69
CA ASP A 115 -4.32 -40.02 -45.00
C ASP A 115 -4.82 -40.87 -46.18
N THR A 116 -5.31 -42.07 -45.89
CA THR A 116 -5.81 -43.13 -46.80
C THR A 116 -4.76 -44.10 -47.35
N THR A 117 -3.51 -43.96 -46.95
CA THR A 117 -2.43 -44.93 -47.13
C THR A 117 -2.39 -45.82 -45.90
N PRO A 118 -2.59 -47.13 -46.03
CA PRO A 118 -2.43 -48.02 -44.88
C PRO A 118 -1.00 -48.04 -44.35
N ASP A 119 -0.82 -48.28 -43.05
CA ASP A 119 0.49 -48.24 -42.37
C ASP A 119 1.56 -49.06 -43.12
N PHE A 120 1.27 -50.30 -43.55
CA PHE A 120 2.19 -51.18 -44.32
C PHE A 120 2.55 -50.71 -45.75
N GLN A 121 2.03 -49.54 -46.17
CA GLN A 121 2.33 -48.91 -47.46
C GLN A 121 2.80 -47.46 -47.28
N ASP A 122 2.91 -47.00 -46.03
CA ASP A 122 3.33 -45.67 -45.67
C ASP A 122 4.82 -45.65 -45.30
N LEU A 123 5.44 -44.49 -45.25
CA LEU A 123 6.84 -44.36 -44.77
C LEU A 123 6.93 -43.50 -43.50
N ASP A 124 5.78 -43.09 -42.98
CA ASP A 124 5.53 -42.14 -41.89
C ASP A 124 4.06 -42.36 -41.45
N ALA A 125 3.78 -43.52 -40.83
CA ALA A 125 2.42 -44.01 -40.64
C ALA A 125 1.58 -43.18 -39.65
N ASP A 126 2.22 -42.48 -38.71
CA ASP A 126 1.56 -41.55 -37.80
C ASP A 126 1.55 -40.08 -38.30
N GLY A 127 2.28 -39.80 -39.38
CA GLY A 127 2.32 -38.51 -40.07
C GLY A 127 3.04 -37.42 -39.29
N ASN A 128 3.93 -37.78 -38.36
CA ASN A 128 4.66 -36.83 -37.51
C ASN A 128 5.88 -36.21 -38.23
N GLY A 129 6.32 -36.81 -39.34
CA GLY A 129 7.43 -36.33 -40.18
C GLY A 129 8.78 -36.97 -39.93
N ILE A 130 8.90 -37.81 -38.91
CA ILE A 130 9.93 -38.84 -38.76
C ILE A 130 9.42 -40.08 -39.52
N GLY A 131 10.32 -40.80 -40.17
CA GLY A 131 9.89 -41.98 -40.93
C GLY A 131 9.92 -43.24 -40.09
N ASP A 132 9.04 -44.19 -40.41
CA ASP A 132 8.85 -45.47 -39.71
C ASP A 132 10.18 -46.23 -39.51
N GLN A 133 11.06 -46.17 -40.51
CA GLN A 133 12.42 -46.74 -40.46
C GLN A 133 13.30 -46.17 -39.33
N GLU A 134 13.17 -44.88 -39.03
CA GLU A 134 13.97 -44.17 -38.03
C GLU A 134 13.44 -44.39 -36.61
N GLU A 135 12.11 -44.47 -36.44
CA GLU A 135 11.43 -44.77 -35.17
C GLU A 135 11.55 -46.26 -34.81
N GLY A 136 11.24 -47.11 -35.79
CA GLY A 136 11.16 -48.55 -35.66
C GLY A 136 9.98 -49.02 -34.78
N ASN A 137 9.89 -50.33 -34.62
CA ASN A 137 8.83 -50.99 -33.84
C ASN A 137 9.16 -51.08 -32.33
N VAL A 138 9.72 -50.01 -31.74
CA VAL A 138 9.77 -49.85 -30.27
C VAL A 138 8.38 -49.40 -29.79
N ASP A 139 8.03 -49.68 -28.55
CA ASP A 139 6.78 -49.25 -27.90
C ASP A 139 7.24 -48.58 -26.59
N SER A 140 7.39 -47.25 -26.66
CA SER A 140 8.05 -46.45 -25.63
C SER A 140 7.18 -46.27 -24.38
N ASP A 141 5.89 -45.99 -24.54
CA ASP A 141 4.94 -45.75 -23.45
C ASP A 141 4.25 -47.03 -22.93
N GLY A 142 4.31 -48.12 -23.70
CA GLY A 142 3.76 -49.43 -23.34
C GLY A 142 2.25 -49.56 -23.56
N ASP A 143 1.62 -48.72 -24.37
CA ASP A 143 0.19 -48.77 -24.66
C ASP A 143 -0.20 -49.87 -25.67
N GLY A 144 0.80 -50.41 -26.38
CA GLY A 144 0.69 -51.51 -27.33
C GLY A 144 0.73 -51.08 -28.80
N ASP A 145 0.85 -49.79 -29.09
CA ASP A 145 1.25 -49.26 -30.38
C ASP A 145 2.77 -49.05 -30.44
N GLY A 146 3.35 -49.24 -31.62
CA GLY A 146 4.77 -49.00 -31.81
C GLY A 146 4.99 -47.56 -32.24
N ASN A 147 6.15 -46.99 -31.91
CA ASN A 147 6.48 -45.59 -32.14
C ASN A 147 6.16 -45.11 -33.57
N PHE A 148 6.53 -45.90 -34.59
CA PHE A 148 6.24 -45.62 -36.01
C PHE A 148 4.76 -45.34 -36.35
N ARG A 149 3.82 -45.73 -35.48
CA ARG A 149 2.38 -45.61 -35.73
C ARG A 149 1.62 -45.03 -34.55
N ASP A 150 2.33 -44.54 -33.55
CA ASP A 150 1.80 -44.02 -32.30
C ASP A 150 2.02 -42.50 -32.27
N PRO A 151 0.96 -41.68 -32.26
CA PRO A 151 1.11 -40.22 -32.32
C PRO A 151 1.50 -39.54 -31.00
N ASP A 152 1.75 -40.29 -29.92
CA ASP A 152 2.06 -39.85 -28.54
C ASP A 152 3.03 -40.86 -27.89
N ASN A 153 4.29 -40.87 -28.36
CA ASN A 153 5.25 -41.95 -28.10
C ASN A 153 5.69 -42.10 -26.63
N ASP A 154 5.57 -41.07 -25.79
CA ASP A 154 5.87 -41.14 -24.36
C ASP A 154 4.62 -41.18 -23.46
N GLY A 155 3.43 -41.03 -24.06
CA GLY A 155 2.13 -41.18 -23.42
C GLY A 155 1.78 -40.03 -22.48
N ASP A 156 2.35 -38.85 -22.68
CA ASP A 156 2.12 -37.65 -21.87
C ASP A 156 0.87 -36.85 -22.33
N ARG A 157 0.31 -37.15 -23.53
CA ARG A 157 -0.85 -36.49 -24.17
C ARG A 157 -0.58 -35.17 -24.87
N ILE A 158 0.66 -34.75 -24.96
CA ILE A 158 1.13 -33.92 -26.05
C ILE A 158 1.31 -34.87 -27.26
N LEU A 159 1.31 -34.33 -28.47
CA LEU A 159 1.44 -35.16 -29.66
C LEU A 159 2.83 -34.94 -30.22
N ASP A 160 3.48 -36.01 -30.68
CA ASP A 160 4.84 -35.98 -31.22
C ASP A 160 5.04 -34.87 -32.27
N VAL A 161 4.04 -34.63 -33.12
CA VAL A 161 4.05 -33.55 -34.12
C VAL A 161 4.24 -32.13 -33.52
N THR A 162 3.94 -31.96 -32.24
CA THR A 162 4.13 -30.73 -31.44
C THR A 162 5.54 -30.68 -30.82
N GLU A 163 6.06 -31.83 -30.40
CA GLU A 163 7.34 -31.97 -29.71
C GLU A 163 8.54 -32.12 -30.66
N ILE A 164 8.37 -32.76 -31.81
CA ILE A 164 9.45 -32.89 -32.80
C ILE A 164 9.97 -31.51 -33.26
N GLY A 165 9.10 -30.49 -33.27
CA GLY A 165 9.44 -29.13 -33.66
C GLY A 165 9.52 -28.93 -35.18
N GLU A 166 10.23 -27.89 -35.63
CA GLU A 166 10.22 -27.46 -37.05
C GLU A 166 11.12 -28.31 -37.98
N ASP A 167 12.05 -29.12 -37.45
CA ASP A 167 12.98 -29.94 -38.23
C ASP A 167 13.01 -31.38 -37.72
N PRO A 168 12.18 -32.29 -38.27
CA PRO A 168 12.13 -33.70 -37.85
C PRO A 168 13.44 -34.47 -37.96
N LEU A 169 14.41 -33.99 -38.76
CA LEU A 169 15.74 -34.60 -38.83
C LEU A 169 16.66 -34.24 -37.66
N HIS A 170 16.24 -33.28 -36.85
CA HIS A 170 16.87 -32.87 -35.60
C HIS A 170 15.76 -32.52 -34.60
N PRO A 171 15.05 -33.53 -34.06
CA PRO A 171 14.02 -33.33 -33.05
C PRO A 171 14.52 -32.47 -31.90
N VAL A 172 13.61 -31.75 -31.26
CA VAL A 172 13.93 -30.95 -30.06
C VAL A 172 14.30 -31.91 -28.91
N ASP A 173 15.29 -31.48 -28.13
CA ASP A 173 15.83 -32.12 -26.92
C ASP A 173 16.13 -30.92 -26.01
N THR A 174 15.14 -30.57 -25.17
CA THR A 174 15.10 -29.28 -24.47
C THR A 174 16.11 -29.23 -23.32
N ASP A 175 16.29 -30.32 -22.58
CA ASP A 175 17.21 -30.42 -21.45
C ASP A 175 18.64 -30.93 -21.79
N ASP A 176 18.89 -31.29 -23.07
CA ASP A 176 20.15 -31.84 -23.61
C ASP A 176 20.54 -33.21 -22.98
N ASP A 177 19.60 -34.04 -22.50
CA ASP A 177 19.88 -35.35 -21.90
C ASP A 177 20.06 -36.51 -22.91
N ALA A 178 19.75 -36.23 -24.18
CA ALA A 178 19.76 -37.14 -25.34
C ALA A 178 18.52 -38.04 -25.51
N ILE A 179 17.44 -37.76 -24.80
CA ILE A 179 16.08 -38.20 -25.08
C ILE A 179 15.37 -37.00 -25.74
N PRO A 180 14.94 -37.12 -27.00
CA PRO A 180 14.13 -36.07 -27.61
C PRO A 180 12.80 -35.86 -26.88
N ASP A 181 12.28 -34.63 -26.91
CA ASP A 181 11.05 -34.23 -26.21
C ASP A 181 9.86 -35.18 -26.47
N TYR A 182 9.64 -35.63 -27.72
CA TYR A 182 8.55 -36.57 -28.06
C TYR A 182 8.72 -38.00 -27.50
N LEU A 183 9.79 -38.24 -26.75
CA LEU A 183 10.11 -39.49 -26.05
C LEU A 183 10.38 -39.25 -24.56
N ASP A 184 10.14 -38.03 -24.07
CA ASP A 184 10.43 -37.60 -22.71
C ASP A 184 9.18 -37.05 -22.05
N GLN A 185 8.88 -37.53 -20.84
CA GLN A 185 7.68 -37.10 -20.11
C GLN A 185 7.91 -35.80 -19.30
N ASP A 186 9.14 -35.29 -19.30
CA ASP A 186 9.65 -34.11 -18.58
C ASP A 186 10.71 -33.44 -19.48
N SER A 187 10.25 -32.78 -20.54
CA SER A 187 11.06 -32.30 -21.68
C SER A 187 12.16 -31.32 -21.29
N ASP A 188 11.92 -30.43 -20.33
CA ASP A 188 12.90 -29.45 -19.84
C ASP A 188 13.64 -29.88 -18.56
N GLY A 189 13.27 -31.04 -18.00
CA GLY A 189 13.97 -31.68 -16.89
C GLY A 189 13.82 -30.93 -15.57
N ASP A 190 12.71 -30.20 -15.41
CA ASP A 190 12.41 -29.39 -14.24
C ASP A 190 11.71 -30.19 -13.13
N THR A 191 11.36 -31.46 -13.37
CA THR A 191 10.65 -32.37 -12.45
C THR A 191 9.14 -32.14 -12.33
N ILE A 192 8.57 -31.36 -13.23
CA ILE A 192 7.16 -31.31 -13.54
C ILE A 192 6.93 -32.18 -14.79
N LEU A 193 5.77 -32.82 -14.91
CA LEU A 193 5.49 -33.59 -16.13
C LEU A 193 4.89 -32.66 -17.19
N ASP A 194 5.27 -32.87 -18.44
CA ASP A 194 4.74 -32.15 -19.60
C ASP A 194 3.19 -32.13 -19.61
N VAL A 195 2.54 -33.25 -19.26
CA VAL A 195 1.08 -33.35 -19.12
C VAL A 195 0.45 -32.42 -18.07
N GLN A 196 1.21 -32.05 -17.04
CA GLN A 196 0.80 -31.17 -15.94
C GLN A 196 0.99 -29.70 -16.32
N GLU A 197 1.93 -29.43 -17.21
CA GLU A 197 2.23 -28.09 -17.74
C GLU A 197 1.44 -27.77 -18.99
N ALA A 198 1.00 -28.81 -19.72
CA ALA A 198 0.32 -28.78 -21.01
C ALA A 198 -0.74 -27.66 -21.08
N GLY A 199 -0.28 -26.51 -21.55
CA GLY A 199 -0.84 -25.20 -21.27
C GLY A 199 -0.15 -24.13 -22.11
N VAL A 200 -0.85 -23.03 -22.34
CA VAL A 200 -0.40 -21.94 -23.21
C VAL A 200 0.77 -21.22 -22.54
N ASP A 201 1.84 -20.95 -23.29
CA ASP A 201 2.87 -19.92 -23.04
C ASP A 201 2.36 -18.82 -22.07
N ARG A 202 2.73 -19.00 -20.78
CA ARG A 202 2.09 -18.36 -19.63
C ARG A 202 2.63 -16.95 -19.40
N ASP A 203 3.91 -16.74 -19.66
CA ASP A 203 4.58 -15.44 -19.60
C ASP A 203 4.58 -14.69 -20.96
N GLY A 204 4.24 -15.37 -22.06
CA GLY A 204 4.11 -14.83 -23.40
C GLY A 204 5.44 -14.68 -24.15
N ASP A 205 6.49 -15.40 -23.76
CA ASP A 205 7.83 -15.32 -24.34
C ASP A 205 8.01 -16.16 -25.63
N THR A 206 6.98 -16.93 -26.00
CA THR A 206 6.88 -17.88 -27.14
C THR A 206 7.41 -19.29 -26.91
N VAL A 207 7.86 -19.62 -25.71
CA VAL A 207 8.19 -20.97 -25.27
C VAL A 207 6.95 -21.58 -24.58
N PRO A 208 6.49 -22.78 -25.00
CA PRO A 208 5.47 -23.49 -24.24
C PRO A 208 6.00 -23.90 -22.87
N SER A 209 5.12 -23.96 -21.85
CA SER A 209 5.55 -24.21 -20.47
C SER A 209 6.33 -25.50 -20.26
N PHE A 210 5.94 -26.62 -20.89
CA PHE A 210 6.67 -27.90 -20.88
C PHE A 210 8.08 -27.87 -21.52
N ARG A 211 8.57 -26.68 -21.86
CA ARG A 211 9.90 -26.43 -22.44
C ARG A 211 10.58 -25.23 -21.81
N ASP A 212 9.99 -24.68 -20.76
CA ASP A 212 10.40 -23.45 -20.12
C ASP A 212 10.87 -23.77 -18.71
N LEU A 213 11.90 -23.07 -18.24
CA LEU A 213 12.48 -23.32 -16.91
C LEU A 213 12.04 -22.27 -15.87
N ASP A 214 11.10 -21.41 -16.26
CA ASP A 214 10.55 -20.26 -15.56
C ASP A 214 9.22 -19.89 -16.24
N ALA A 215 8.26 -20.82 -16.23
CA ALA A 215 7.10 -20.79 -17.11
C ALA A 215 6.19 -19.57 -16.93
N ASP A 216 6.19 -18.94 -15.76
CA ASP A 216 5.44 -17.70 -15.49
C ASP A 216 6.28 -16.41 -15.57
N GLY A 217 7.59 -16.56 -15.75
CA GLY A 217 8.55 -15.50 -16.00
C GLY A 217 8.85 -14.61 -14.80
N ASP A 218 8.61 -15.08 -13.59
CA ASP A 218 8.90 -14.33 -12.37
C ASP A 218 10.38 -14.44 -11.92
N GLY A 219 11.14 -15.38 -12.48
CA GLY A 219 12.55 -15.60 -12.19
C GLY A 219 12.83 -16.55 -11.03
N TYR A 220 11.81 -17.18 -10.46
CA TYR A 220 11.89 -18.38 -9.64
C TYR A 220 11.80 -19.60 -10.57
N PRO A 221 12.74 -20.57 -10.50
CA PRO A 221 12.75 -21.67 -11.47
C PRO A 221 11.70 -22.72 -11.14
N ASP A 222 11.03 -23.24 -12.18
CA ASP A 222 9.97 -24.26 -12.07
C ASP A 222 10.45 -25.52 -11.30
N ALA A 223 11.74 -25.87 -11.42
CA ALA A 223 12.33 -26.98 -10.67
C ALA A 223 12.40 -26.78 -9.14
N ASP A 224 12.47 -25.54 -8.66
CA ASP A 224 12.35 -25.23 -7.23
C ASP A 224 10.87 -25.22 -6.78
N GLU A 225 9.94 -25.00 -7.72
CA GLU A 225 8.48 -24.91 -7.54
C GLU A 225 7.76 -26.25 -7.65
N ALA A 226 8.31 -27.21 -8.40
CA ALA A 226 7.83 -28.59 -8.49
C ALA A 226 7.60 -29.23 -7.10
N GLY A 227 8.44 -28.83 -6.13
CA GLY A 227 8.32 -29.16 -4.72
C GLY A 227 9.03 -30.46 -4.31
N ASP A 228 9.20 -31.42 -5.23
CA ASP A 228 10.09 -32.57 -5.10
C ASP A 228 10.43 -33.25 -6.44
N ASP A 229 11.49 -34.07 -6.46
CA ASP A 229 11.96 -34.78 -7.67
C ASP A 229 11.05 -35.97 -8.12
N ASP A 230 9.85 -36.17 -7.56
CA ASP A 230 8.94 -37.27 -7.91
C ASP A 230 7.84 -36.77 -8.86
N LEU A 231 8.06 -36.98 -10.17
CA LEU A 231 7.12 -36.71 -11.28
C LEU A 231 5.69 -37.20 -11.06
N THR A 232 5.47 -38.18 -10.17
CA THR A 232 4.12 -38.70 -9.88
C THR A 232 3.36 -37.86 -8.86
N THR A 233 4.03 -36.90 -8.22
CA THR A 233 3.39 -35.92 -7.36
C THR A 233 2.75 -34.82 -8.22
N PRO A 234 1.58 -34.30 -7.84
CA PRO A 234 1.07 -33.09 -8.47
C PRO A 234 2.00 -31.91 -8.17
N PRO A 235 2.08 -30.92 -9.07
CA PRO A 235 2.86 -29.71 -8.85
C PRO A 235 2.41 -29.02 -7.56
N ARG A 236 3.35 -28.30 -6.95
CA ARG A 236 3.07 -27.55 -5.74
C ARG A 236 2.09 -26.41 -6.02
N ASP A 237 1.22 -26.16 -5.07
CA ASP A 237 0.29 -25.03 -4.99
C ASP A 237 0.34 -24.64 -3.51
N PHE A 238 1.21 -23.68 -3.18
CA PHE A 238 1.60 -23.39 -1.80
C PHE A 238 0.49 -22.69 -1.02
N ASP A 239 -0.27 -21.82 -1.67
CA ASP A 239 -1.33 -21.03 -1.04
C ASP A 239 -2.74 -21.65 -1.18
N GLU A 240 -2.86 -22.73 -1.96
CA GLU A 240 -4.08 -23.49 -2.25
C GLU A 240 -5.15 -22.70 -3.05
N ASP A 241 -4.74 -21.75 -3.90
CA ASP A 241 -5.67 -20.97 -4.75
C ASP A 241 -6.13 -21.71 -6.02
N GLY A 242 -5.42 -22.78 -6.37
CA GLY A 242 -5.68 -23.66 -7.52
C GLY A 242 -4.86 -23.36 -8.77
N THR A 243 -3.96 -22.38 -8.71
CA THR A 243 -2.82 -22.18 -9.63
C THR A 243 -1.62 -22.88 -9.00
N ALA A 244 -0.82 -23.57 -9.80
CA ALA A 244 0.41 -24.18 -9.29
C ALA A 244 1.52 -23.12 -9.26
N ASP A 245 2.50 -23.27 -8.36
CA ASP A 245 3.57 -22.30 -8.09
C ASP A 245 4.29 -21.90 -9.40
N PHE A 246 4.70 -22.88 -10.25
CA PHE A 246 5.32 -22.66 -11.59
C PHE A 246 4.45 -21.87 -12.61
N HIS A 247 3.23 -21.51 -12.23
CA HIS A 247 2.26 -20.75 -13.01
C HIS A 247 1.68 -19.55 -12.25
N ASP A 248 2.21 -19.25 -11.06
CA ASP A 248 1.75 -18.22 -10.13
C ASP A 248 2.90 -17.31 -9.69
N THR A 249 2.85 -16.07 -10.17
CA THR A 249 3.91 -15.06 -9.96
C THR A 249 4.06 -14.55 -8.52
N ASP A 250 3.24 -15.05 -7.59
CA ASP A 250 3.16 -14.72 -6.16
C ASP A 250 2.75 -15.99 -5.38
N SER A 251 3.66 -16.98 -5.33
CA SER A 251 3.40 -18.36 -4.89
C SER A 251 2.80 -18.49 -3.49
N ASP A 252 3.04 -17.53 -2.60
CA ASP A 252 2.44 -17.51 -1.25
C ASP A 252 1.34 -16.47 -1.03
N ASN A 253 1.03 -15.71 -2.08
CA ASN A 253 -0.05 -14.74 -2.16
C ASN A 253 -0.02 -13.73 -1.00
N ASP A 254 1.17 -13.39 -0.49
CA ASP A 254 1.37 -12.31 0.48
C ASP A 254 1.26 -10.91 -0.18
N GLY A 255 1.35 -10.87 -1.51
CA GLY A 255 1.22 -9.68 -2.34
C GLY A 255 2.55 -9.05 -2.76
N LEU A 256 3.69 -9.64 -2.39
CA LEU A 256 5.04 -9.36 -2.89
C LEU A 256 5.43 -10.47 -3.87
N PRO A 257 5.43 -10.21 -5.20
CA PRO A 257 5.75 -11.23 -6.20
C PRO A 257 7.09 -11.90 -5.99
N ASP A 258 7.21 -13.17 -6.38
CA ASP A 258 8.40 -14.02 -6.25
C ASP A 258 9.64 -13.34 -6.87
N SER A 259 9.46 -12.66 -8.01
CA SER A 259 10.48 -11.83 -8.65
C SER A 259 11.07 -10.74 -7.73
N GLN A 260 10.22 -10.12 -6.92
CA GLN A 260 10.59 -9.09 -5.93
C GLN A 260 11.17 -9.72 -4.68
N GLU A 261 10.67 -10.87 -4.27
CA GLU A 261 11.16 -11.65 -3.14
C GLU A 261 12.57 -12.16 -3.37
N PHE A 262 12.81 -12.79 -4.52
CA PHE A 262 14.12 -13.24 -4.94
C PHE A 262 15.13 -12.08 -4.96
N ALA A 263 14.70 -10.90 -5.42
CA ALA A 263 15.52 -9.70 -5.41
C ALA A 263 15.77 -9.14 -3.99
N ALA A 264 14.82 -9.29 -3.07
CA ALA A 264 14.93 -8.94 -1.66
C ALA A 264 15.73 -9.98 -0.85
N GLY A 265 15.80 -11.22 -1.35
CA GLY A 265 16.34 -12.38 -0.65
C GLY A 265 15.37 -12.99 0.37
N THR A 266 14.07 -12.69 0.27
CA THR A 266 13.00 -13.37 1.01
C THR A 266 12.68 -14.71 0.34
N ASN A 267 11.75 -15.47 0.91
CA ASN A 267 11.42 -16.80 0.47
C ASN A 267 10.04 -16.79 -0.20
N PRO A 268 9.95 -17.01 -1.53
CA PRO A 268 8.70 -17.02 -2.31
C PRO A 268 7.59 -17.94 -1.80
N LEU A 269 7.96 -18.89 -0.94
CA LEU A 269 7.08 -19.91 -0.39
C LEU A 269 6.91 -19.73 1.12
N ASN A 270 6.98 -18.50 1.62
CA ASN A 270 6.76 -18.19 3.03
C ASN A 270 6.43 -16.71 3.23
N PRO A 271 5.17 -16.38 3.58
CA PRO A 271 4.70 -15.01 3.59
C PRO A 271 5.35 -14.15 4.69
N ASP A 272 6.07 -14.75 5.64
CA ASP A 272 6.83 -14.09 6.72
C ASP A 272 8.20 -14.80 6.83
N THR A 273 9.17 -14.36 6.04
CA THR A 273 10.46 -15.07 5.88
C THR A 273 11.21 -15.26 7.19
N ASP A 274 11.10 -14.32 8.14
CA ASP A 274 11.87 -14.34 9.39
C ASP A 274 11.09 -14.76 10.65
N ASP A 275 9.81 -15.10 10.49
CA ASP A 275 8.87 -15.58 11.51
C ASP A 275 8.63 -14.58 12.67
N ASP A 276 8.68 -13.27 12.42
CA ASP A 276 8.44 -12.24 13.45
C ASP A 276 6.97 -11.81 13.62
N GLY A 277 6.13 -12.25 12.68
CA GLY A 277 4.69 -12.03 12.65
C GLY A 277 4.25 -10.87 11.76
N TRP A 278 5.13 -10.37 10.89
CA TRP A 278 4.81 -9.43 9.81
C TRP A 278 5.08 -10.07 8.46
N ASP A 279 4.17 -9.86 7.50
CA ASP A 279 4.35 -10.41 6.16
C ASP A 279 5.45 -9.66 5.39
N ASP A 280 6.16 -10.32 4.48
CA ASP A 280 7.34 -9.80 3.79
C ASP A 280 7.00 -8.54 2.98
N LEU A 281 5.84 -8.53 2.32
CA LEU A 281 5.29 -7.34 1.65
C LEU A 281 5.25 -6.11 2.58
N ALA A 282 4.78 -6.29 3.82
CA ALA A 282 4.61 -5.21 4.77
C ALA A 282 5.95 -4.62 5.21
N GLU A 283 6.94 -5.48 5.43
CA GLU A 283 8.27 -5.09 5.86
C GLU A 283 9.09 -4.48 4.73
N TRP A 284 9.04 -5.07 3.54
CA TRP A 284 9.62 -4.52 2.32
C TRP A 284 9.11 -3.09 2.06
N ALA A 285 7.83 -2.86 2.33
CA ALA A 285 7.21 -1.55 2.17
C ALA A 285 7.58 -0.52 3.25
N HIS A 286 8.11 -0.96 4.40
CA HIS A 286 8.37 -0.09 5.54
C HIS A 286 9.85 0.33 5.63
N PRO A 287 10.18 1.63 5.69
CA PRO A 287 11.56 2.13 5.57
C PRO A 287 12.49 1.77 6.75
N THR A 288 11.94 1.20 7.82
CA THR A 288 12.71 0.77 8.99
C THR A 288 12.56 -0.71 9.29
N ALA A 289 11.79 -1.45 8.48
CA ALA A 289 11.67 -2.89 8.62
C ALA A 289 12.63 -3.61 7.68
N ASP A 290 12.89 -4.88 7.96
CA ASP A 290 13.79 -5.73 7.19
C ASP A 290 13.24 -7.15 7.26
N PRO A 291 12.68 -7.71 6.16
CA PRO A 291 12.02 -9.02 6.16
C PRO A 291 12.96 -10.21 6.42
N LEU A 292 14.25 -9.92 6.63
CA LEU A 292 15.29 -10.92 6.92
C LEU A 292 15.85 -10.81 8.36
N ASP A 293 15.31 -9.93 9.20
CA ASP A 293 15.73 -9.72 10.58
C ASP A 293 14.55 -9.61 11.53
N SER A 294 14.19 -10.74 12.16
CA SER A 294 13.08 -10.85 13.13
C SER A 294 13.16 -9.96 14.39
N SER A 295 14.19 -9.12 14.50
CA SER A 295 14.25 -8.03 15.48
C SER A 295 13.85 -6.66 14.91
N SER A 296 13.45 -6.62 13.64
CA SER A 296 13.27 -5.45 12.79
C SER A 296 11.83 -5.29 12.26
N GLY A 297 10.82 -5.81 12.92
CA GLY A 297 9.43 -5.55 12.51
C GLY A 297 8.96 -4.09 12.53
N ILE A 298 7.73 -3.89 12.07
CA ILE A 298 7.08 -2.58 11.92
C ILE A 298 6.77 -1.94 13.29
N PRO A 299 7.12 -0.66 13.52
CA PRO A 299 6.77 0.03 14.75
C PRO A 299 5.25 0.00 15.02
N PRO A 300 4.78 -0.30 16.24
CA PRO A 300 3.34 -0.41 16.53
C PRO A 300 2.51 0.86 16.31
N ASP A 301 3.18 2.01 16.20
CA ASP A 301 2.55 3.31 15.95
C ASP A 301 2.47 3.65 14.44
N ASP A 302 3.16 2.90 13.58
CA ASP A 302 3.12 3.03 12.12
C ASP A 302 2.04 2.10 11.57
N TYR A 303 1.09 2.67 10.85
CA TYR A 303 -0.06 1.94 10.33
C TYR A 303 0.14 1.62 8.86
N TYR A 304 0.13 0.34 8.51
CA TYR A 304 0.05 -0.11 7.13
C TYR A 304 -1.25 -0.88 6.86
N LEU A 305 -1.64 -0.94 5.60
CA LEU A 305 -2.81 -1.64 5.10
C LEU A 305 -2.52 -2.21 3.73
N ILE A 306 -2.78 -3.50 3.55
CA ILE A 306 -2.81 -4.13 2.24
C ILE A 306 -4.24 -3.94 1.70
N LEU A 307 -4.39 -3.23 0.58
CA LEU A 307 -5.67 -2.91 -0.05
C LEU A 307 -5.64 -3.37 -1.52
N PRO A 308 -5.96 -4.65 -1.79
CA PRO A 308 -6.07 -5.18 -3.15
C PRO A 308 -7.04 -4.36 -4.01
N PRO A 309 -6.80 -4.25 -5.34
CA PRO A 309 -7.75 -3.61 -6.25
C PRO A 309 -9.15 -4.21 -6.12
N HIS A 310 -10.14 -3.35 -5.91
CA HIS A 310 -11.54 -3.74 -5.67
C HIS A 310 -11.76 -4.66 -4.46
N GLY A 311 -10.80 -4.69 -3.53
CA GLY A 311 -10.85 -5.46 -2.31
C GLY A 311 -11.94 -5.02 -1.32
N PRO A 312 -12.10 -5.77 -0.21
CA PRO A 312 -13.07 -5.45 0.82
C PRO A 312 -12.72 -4.14 1.56
N VAL A 313 -13.68 -3.66 2.35
CA VAL A 313 -13.44 -2.53 3.26
C VAL A 313 -12.65 -3.02 4.48
N GLU A 314 -11.53 -2.37 4.74
CA GLU A 314 -10.72 -2.58 5.95
C GLU A 314 -11.02 -1.50 6.99
N GLU A 315 -11.33 -1.92 8.22
CA GLU A 315 -11.61 -1.01 9.34
C GLU A 315 -10.42 -0.96 10.31
N ARG A 316 -9.96 0.25 10.67
CA ARG A 316 -8.97 0.45 11.75
C ARG A 316 -9.41 1.55 12.70
N ALA A 317 -9.25 1.30 13.99
CA ALA A 317 -9.46 2.30 15.02
C ALA A 317 -8.15 3.04 15.31
N LEU A 318 -8.11 4.35 15.04
CA LEU A 318 -6.93 5.18 15.22
C LEU A 318 -7.10 6.13 16.39
N LEU A 319 -6.13 6.14 17.30
CA LEU A 319 -6.12 6.98 18.49
C LEU A 319 -5.27 8.23 18.29
N PHE A 320 -5.84 9.39 18.58
CA PHE A 320 -5.18 10.68 18.43
C PHE A 320 -5.20 11.49 19.73
N GLY A 321 -4.14 12.24 19.97
CA GLY A 321 -4.08 13.23 21.04
C GLY A 321 -4.74 14.55 20.64
N THR A 322 -5.30 15.27 21.63
CA THR A 322 -5.88 16.61 21.42
C THR A 322 -5.11 17.71 22.14
N ASN A 323 -3.82 17.48 22.45
CA ASN A 323 -2.99 18.55 23.01
C ASN A 323 -2.70 19.59 21.92
N ILE A 324 -2.74 20.88 22.28
CA ILE A 324 -2.37 21.94 21.35
C ILE A 324 -0.86 21.92 21.15
N GLN A 325 -0.40 21.41 20.00
CA GLN A 325 1.03 21.31 19.67
C GLN A 325 1.56 22.57 18.98
N VAL A 326 0.72 23.19 18.13
CA VAL A 326 1.09 24.32 17.27
C VAL A 326 0.17 25.50 17.54
N ALA A 327 0.74 26.65 17.92
CA ALA A 327 -0.02 27.89 18.06
C ALA A 327 0.84 29.12 17.72
N ASP A 328 0.15 30.21 17.46
CA ASP A 328 0.76 31.49 17.14
C ASP A 328 0.24 32.54 18.11
N VAL A 329 1.13 32.99 18.99
CA VAL A 329 0.80 33.93 20.07
C VAL A 329 1.19 35.34 19.66
N PHE A 330 0.20 36.17 19.37
CA PHE A 330 0.38 37.57 19.04
C PHE A 330 0.21 38.45 20.27
N PHE A 331 1.26 39.17 20.63
CA PHE A 331 1.25 40.17 21.68
C PHE A 331 0.75 41.48 21.08
N LEU A 332 -0.51 41.84 21.40
CA LEU A 332 -1.11 43.10 20.99
C LEU A 332 -1.13 44.04 22.19
N VAL A 333 -0.20 44.99 22.18
CA VAL A 333 0.14 45.77 23.37
C VAL A 333 -0.39 47.19 23.24
N ASP A 334 -1.22 47.61 24.20
CA ASP A 334 -1.55 49.01 24.44
C ASP A 334 -0.29 49.78 24.86
N THR A 335 -0.04 50.89 24.18
CA THR A 335 1.18 51.69 24.32
C THR A 335 0.95 53.06 24.92
N THR A 336 -0.25 53.33 25.41
CA THR A 336 -0.62 54.59 26.03
C THR A 336 0.23 54.88 27.27
N GLY A 337 0.17 56.12 27.74
CA GLY A 337 1.10 56.64 28.74
C GLY A 337 1.08 55.85 30.06
N SER A 338 -0.06 55.24 30.42
CA SER A 338 -0.25 54.45 31.64
C SER A 338 0.40 53.07 31.57
N MET A 339 0.52 52.46 30.38
CA MET A 339 1.06 51.10 30.17
C MET A 339 2.58 50.96 30.31
N GLY A 340 3.27 51.99 30.82
CA GLY A 340 4.74 52.04 30.87
C GLY A 340 5.37 50.95 31.75
N GLY A 341 4.70 50.56 32.85
CA GLY A 341 5.17 49.51 33.75
C GLY A 341 5.08 48.12 33.12
N GLU A 342 3.95 47.85 32.47
CA GLU A 342 3.60 46.63 31.74
C GLU A 342 4.60 46.40 30.62
N ILE A 343 4.80 47.39 29.75
CA ILE A 343 5.76 47.34 28.63
C ILE A 343 7.17 47.04 29.14
N ALA A 344 7.59 47.67 30.25
CA ALA A 344 8.90 47.42 30.84
C ALA A 344 9.04 45.99 31.39
N ASN A 345 7.95 45.38 31.86
CA ASN A 345 7.94 43.99 32.33
C ASN A 345 7.91 42.99 31.17
N ILE A 346 7.17 43.26 30.08
CA ILE A 346 7.23 42.44 28.85
C ILE A 346 8.67 42.46 28.30
N LYS A 347 9.27 43.64 28.14
CA LYS A 347 10.67 43.80 27.69
C LYS A 347 11.67 43.00 28.54
N ARG A 348 11.45 42.92 29.86
CA ARG A 348 12.36 42.22 30.77
C ARG A 348 12.24 40.69 30.71
N ASN A 349 11.02 40.19 30.54
CA ASN A 349 10.70 38.79 30.82
C ASN A 349 10.32 37.96 29.59
N LEU A 350 10.10 38.57 28.42
CA LEU A 350 9.58 37.87 27.24
C LEU A 350 10.43 36.65 26.85
N SER A 351 11.68 36.86 26.46
CA SER A 351 12.56 35.77 26.00
C SER A 351 13.06 34.86 27.12
N SER A 352 13.16 35.38 28.35
CA SER A 352 13.78 34.67 29.47
C SER A 352 12.80 33.83 30.30
N VAL A 353 11.51 34.18 30.29
CA VAL A 353 10.49 33.49 31.10
C VAL A 353 9.22 33.19 30.31
N ILE A 354 8.63 34.18 29.65
CA ILE A 354 7.30 34.03 29.04
C ILE A 354 7.33 33.03 27.88
N ILE A 355 8.20 33.22 26.89
CA ILE A 355 8.29 32.32 25.73
C ILE A 355 8.64 30.88 26.15
N PRO A 356 9.63 30.64 27.03
CA PRO A 356 9.88 29.29 27.55
C PRO A 356 8.67 28.65 28.23
N GLU A 357 7.91 29.41 29.02
CA GLU A 357 6.74 28.86 29.72
C GLU A 357 5.57 28.57 28.76
N ILE A 358 5.34 29.42 27.75
CA ILE A 358 4.39 29.15 26.66
C ILE A 358 4.78 27.85 25.94
N ARG A 359 6.05 27.73 25.53
CA ARG A 359 6.56 26.56 24.80
C ARG A 359 6.59 25.28 25.61
N ARG A 360 6.53 25.37 26.94
CA ARG A 360 6.35 24.20 27.81
C ARG A 360 4.96 23.58 27.69
N ARG A 361 3.94 24.35 27.27
CA ARG A 361 2.56 23.87 27.09
C ARG A 361 2.24 23.64 25.62
N ILE A 362 2.76 24.50 24.74
CA ILE A 362 2.56 24.45 23.29
C ILE A 362 3.96 24.43 22.63
N PRO A 363 4.53 23.25 22.38
CA PRO A 363 5.93 23.10 21.95
C PRO A 363 6.30 23.95 20.72
N ASP A 364 5.43 23.99 19.73
CA ASP A 364 5.61 24.77 18.50
C ASP A 364 4.82 26.10 18.54
N ALA A 365 5.13 26.93 19.55
CA ALA A 365 4.58 28.28 19.67
C ALA A 365 5.46 29.35 19.01
N ALA A 366 4.95 29.98 17.94
CA ALA A 366 5.54 31.18 17.34
C ALA A 366 4.98 32.45 17.99
N ILE A 367 5.79 33.50 17.98
CA ILE A 367 5.48 34.78 18.63
C ILE A 367 5.48 35.89 17.59
N GLY A 368 4.49 36.76 17.65
CA GLY A 368 4.48 38.03 16.92
C GLY A 368 4.10 39.19 17.82
N VAL A 369 4.38 40.40 17.36
CA VAL A 369 4.25 41.61 18.20
C VAL A 369 3.62 42.75 17.40
N GLY A 370 2.58 43.34 17.97
CA GLY A 370 1.95 44.56 17.48
C GLY A 370 1.64 45.51 18.62
N GLN A 371 1.32 46.74 18.25
CA GLN A 371 0.92 47.78 19.18
C GLN A 371 -0.34 48.52 18.74
N HIS A 372 -1.00 49.15 19.70
CA HIS A 372 -2.02 50.15 19.48
C HIS A 372 -1.96 51.23 20.58
N ALA A 373 -2.53 52.39 20.30
CA ALA A 373 -2.88 53.43 21.26
C ALA A 373 -4.23 53.98 20.79
N ASP A 374 -4.24 55.14 20.14
CA ASP A 374 -5.40 55.67 19.42
C ASP A 374 -5.06 56.14 17.99
N PHE A 375 -6.07 56.54 17.22
CA PHE A 375 -5.92 57.34 16.03
C PHE A 375 -5.29 58.71 16.38
N PRO A 376 -4.31 59.20 15.60
CA PRO A 376 -3.66 60.49 15.83
C PRO A 376 -4.55 61.68 15.38
N VAL A 377 -5.77 61.74 15.89
CA VAL A 377 -6.81 62.72 15.56
C VAL A 377 -7.46 63.21 16.85
N SER A 378 -7.41 64.52 17.07
CA SER A 378 -8.12 65.14 18.20
C SER A 378 -9.65 64.93 18.08
N PRO A 379 -10.34 64.54 19.16
CA PRO A 379 -9.88 64.51 20.56
C PRO A 379 -9.19 63.22 21.03
N TYR A 380 -9.06 62.20 20.18
CA TYR A 380 -8.70 60.84 20.58
C TYR A 380 -7.20 60.64 20.83
N GLY A 381 -6.38 61.04 19.86
CA GLY A 381 -4.94 60.92 19.96
C GLY A 381 -4.20 62.08 19.31
N SER A 382 -2.89 62.11 19.55
CA SER A 382 -2.01 63.14 19.04
C SER A 382 -0.68 62.61 18.50
N CYS A 383 -0.04 63.47 17.72
CA CYS A 383 1.40 63.43 17.57
C CYS A 383 1.97 64.50 18.51
N TRP A 384 2.95 64.16 19.33
CA TRP A 384 3.65 65.10 20.23
C TRP A 384 4.06 66.42 19.53
N SER A 385 4.30 66.37 18.22
CA SER A 385 4.41 67.49 17.29
C SER A 385 4.14 67.04 15.85
N PRO A 386 3.71 67.93 14.93
CA PRO A 386 3.57 67.57 13.51
C PRO A 386 4.90 67.02 12.95
N GLY A 387 4.93 65.74 12.60
CA GLY A 387 6.12 65.06 12.08
C GLY A 387 7.10 64.52 13.13
N SER A 388 6.73 64.43 14.42
CA SER A 388 7.54 63.76 15.44
C SER A 388 7.01 62.35 15.73
N SER A 389 7.93 61.39 15.87
CA SER A 389 7.66 60.07 16.46
C SER A 389 8.06 60.04 17.95
N PRO A 390 7.36 59.28 18.79
CA PRO A 390 6.21 58.45 18.41
C PRO A 390 4.90 59.28 18.33
N CYS A 391 4.03 58.89 17.39
CA CYS A 391 2.64 59.35 17.29
C CYS A 391 1.75 58.19 17.72
N ASP A 392 0.53 58.50 18.13
CA ASP A 392 -0.46 57.46 18.37
C ASP A 392 -0.80 56.74 17.06
N VAL A 393 -0.98 55.43 17.15
CA VAL A 393 -1.31 54.56 16.03
C VAL A 393 -2.48 53.67 16.42
N ALA A 394 -3.48 53.59 15.53
CA ALA A 394 -4.62 52.70 15.71
C ALA A 394 -4.22 51.22 15.67
N PHE A 395 -3.18 50.90 14.88
CA PHE A 395 -2.53 49.60 14.84
C PHE A 395 -1.17 49.73 14.15
N GLU A 396 -0.14 49.10 14.71
CA GLU A 396 1.12 48.88 14.01
C GLU A 396 1.65 47.48 14.27
N LEU A 397 1.93 46.75 13.19
CA LEU A 397 2.67 45.50 13.24
C LEU A 397 4.17 45.78 13.42
N LEU A 398 4.76 45.30 14.51
CA LEU A 398 6.19 45.44 14.77
C LEU A 398 7.00 44.25 14.24
N GLN A 399 6.39 43.06 14.25
CA GLN A 399 7.00 41.81 13.78
C GLN A 399 5.91 40.75 13.54
N THR A 400 6.04 40.00 12.44
CA THR A 400 5.17 38.86 12.06
C THR A 400 5.34 37.67 13.01
N MET A 401 4.87 36.47 12.70
CA MET A 401 5.17 35.28 13.52
C MET A 401 6.64 34.84 13.37
N THR A 402 7.28 34.44 14.47
CA THR A 402 8.61 33.82 14.47
C THR A 402 8.79 32.79 15.58
N LEU A 403 9.60 31.76 15.29
CA LEU A 403 10.09 30.82 16.31
C LEU A 403 11.34 31.35 17.04
N ASP A 404 11.99 32.40 16.53
CA ASP A 404 13.18 32.99 17.15
C ASP A 404 12.81 33.97 18.27
N ALA A 405 13.02 33.54 19.51
CA ALA A 405 12.75 34.33 20.70
C ALA A 405 13.56 35.65 20.75
N ALA A 406 14.75 35.70 20.15
CA ALA A 406 15.55 36.92 20.09
C ALA A 406 14.96 37.94 19.11
N VAL A 407 14.35 37.47 18.01
CA VAL A 407 13.64 38.35 17.06
C VAL A 407 12.39 38.94 17.72
N ALA A 408 11.60 38.11 18.43
CA ALA A 408 10.44 38.58 19.18
C ALA A 408 10.84 39.58 20.29
N GLN A 409 11.92 39.29 21.02
CA GLN A 409 12.47 40.21 22.03
C GLN A 409 12.87 41.56 21.42
N ALA A 410 13.60 41.54 20.29
CA ALA A 410 14.01 42.75 19.61
C ALA A 410 12.82 43.58 19.11
N ALA A 411 11.69 42.94 18.79
CA ALA A 411 10.46 43.63 18.42
C ALA A 411 9.81 44.31 19.64
N VAL A 412 9.66 43.59 20.75
CA VAL A 412 9.14 44.16 22.01
C VAL A 412 10.01 45.31 22.52
N ASP A 413 11.33 45.23 22.39
CA ASP A 413 12.25 46.30 22.79
C ASP A 413 12.00 47.62 22.04
N ARG A 414 11.43 47.55 20.82
CA ARG A 414 11.06 48.71 19.99
C ARG A 414 9.70 49.32 20.34
N ILE A 415 8.88 48.68 21.17
CA ILE A 415 7.57 49.22 21.58
C ILE A 415 7.78 50.63 22.18
N PRO A 416 7.18 51.69 21.60
CA PRO A 416 7.24 53.04 22.13
C PRO A 416 6.35 53.20 23.36
N GLN A 417 6.46 54.36 24.01
CA GLN A 417 5.44 54.84 24.94
C GLN A 417 4.73 56.00 24.23
N ASN A 418 3.48 55.77 23.87
CA ASN A 418 2.58 56.69 23.19
C ASN A 418 1.72 57.42 24.23
N SER A 419 0.77 58.23 23.77
CA SER A 419 -0.20 58.89 24.63
C SER A 419 -1.61 58.48 24.20
N GLY A 420 -2.59 58.72 25.07
CA GLY A 420 -4.01 58.79 24.71
C GLY A 420 -4.46 60.19 25.12
N ASP A 421 -5.20 60.89 24.25
CA ASP A 421 -5.74 62.22 24.57
C ASP A 421 -7.15 62.10 25.20
N ASP A 422 -7.82 60.95 25.06
CA ASP A 422 -8.98 60.52 25.83
C ASP A 422 -8.75 59.18 26.56
N TRP A 423 -9.82 58.53 27.04
CA TRP A 423 -9.70 57.38 27.94
C TRP A 423 -9.91 56.03 27.23
N PRO A 424 -10.90 55.85 26.33
CA PRO A 424 -10.94 54.64 25.52
C PRO A 424 -9.86 54.66 24.43
N GLU A 425 -9.52 53.49 23.91
CA GLU A 425 -8.42 53.33 22.95
C GLU A 425 -8.87 52.51 21.71
N SER A 426 -7.92 52.19 20.82
CA SER A 426 -8.22 51.60 19.50
C SER A 426 -8.22 50.06 19.41
N GLN A 427 -8.43 49.33 20.52
CA GLN A 427 -8.35 47.86 20.58
C GLN A 427 -9.17 47.17 19.48
N VAL A 428 -10.37 47.68 19.18
CA VAL A 428 -11.27 47.12 18.16
C VAL A 428 -10.65 47.16 16.76
N GLU A 429 -10.08 48.31 16.37
CA GLU A 429 -9.41 48.43 15.07
C GLU A 429 -8.15 47.55 15.05
N ALA A 430 -7.39 47.53 16.14
CA ALA A 430 -6.20 46.71 16.26
C ALA A 430 -6.47 45.21 16.13
N LEU A 431 -7.53 44.70 16.77
CA LEU A 431 -7.98 43.31 16.64
C LEU A 431 -8.41 42.98 15.21
N TYR A 432 -9.18 43.88 14.57
CA TYR A 432 -9.62 43.71 13.20
C TYR A 432 -8.42 43.63 12.23
N GLN A 433 -7.47 44.55 12.36
CA GLN A 433 -6.28 44.60 11.52
C GLN A 433 -5.32 43.44 11.80
N THR A 434 -5.27 42.94 13.04
CA THR A 434 -4.51 41.72 13.36
C THR A 434 -4.99 40.54 12.52
N MET A 435 -6.31 40.38 12.35
CA MET A 435 -6.87 39.26 11.57
C MET A 435 -6.90 39.48 10.06
N THR A 436 -7.03 40.73 9.60
CA THR A 436 -7.22 41.02 8.18
C THR A 436 -5.97 41.58 7.50
N GLY A 437 -5.23 42.44 8.18
CA GLY A 437 -4.15 43.23 7.60
C GLY A 437 -4.58 44.15 6.45
N GLU A 438 -5.87 44.34 6.20
CA GLU A 438 -6.31 45.04 4.98
C GLU A 438 -6.01 46.54 4.97
N GLY A 439 -5.63 47.09 6.13
CA GLY A 439 -5.37 48.50 6.34
C GLY A 439 -6.66 49.32 6.46
N LEU A 440 -6.50 50.61 6.72
CA LEU A 440 -7.60 51.57 6.85
C LEU A 440 -7.18 52.93 6.30
N GLY A 441 -7.33 53.11 4.98
CA GLY A 441 -7.00 54.36 4.31
C GLY A 441 -5.56 54.82 4.58
N SER A 442 -5.39 56.02 5.15
CA SER A 442 -4.08 56.53 5.58
C SER A 442 -3.77 56.30 7.06
N TRP A 443 -4.69 55.67 7.81
CA TRP A 443 -4.60 55.51 9.26
C TRP A 443 -3.85 54.23 9.65
N VAL A 444 -4.12 53.14 8.93
CA VAL A 444 -3.42 51.87 9.08
C VAL A 444 -2.94 51.43 7.70
N PRO A 445 -1.64 51.18 7.48
CA PRO A 445 -1.19 50.65 6.20
C PRO A 445 -1.68 49.21 6.00
N MET A 446 -1.72 48.76 4.76
CA MET A 446 -2.00 47.35 4.48
C MET A 446 -0.79 46.49 4.94
N TYR A 447 -1.09 45.46 5.72
CA TYR A 447 -0.16 44.46 6.23
C TYR A 447 -0.48 43.08 5.62
N GLY A 448 0.47 42.16 5.69
CA GLY A 448 0.32 40.82 5.14
C GLY A 448 0.77 40.72 3.67
N ALA A 449 1.49 39.65 3.36
CA ALA A 449 1.70 39.21 1.98
C ALA A 449 0.44 38.50 1.46
N PRO A 450 0.28 38.30 0.14
CA PRO A 450 -0.89 37.61 -0.42
C PRO A 450 -1.20 36.24 0.21
N ASP A 451 -0.18 35.55 0.70
CA ASP A 451 -0.28 34.21 1.29
C ASP A 451 -0.25 34.23 2.83
N CYS A 452 -0.28 35.42 3.44
CA CYS A 452 -0.30 35.56 4.90
C CYS A 452 -1.74 35.63 5.43
N ARG A 453 -2.02 34.85 6.48
CA ARG A 453 -3.23 35.01 7.28
C ARG A 453 -3.07 36.18 8.25
N GLY A 454 -3.78 37.28 8.00
CA GLY A 454 -3.78 38.50 8.81
C GLY A 454 -2.45 39.26 8.79
N ALA A 455 -2.42 40.40 9.51
CA ALA A 455 -1.23 41.24 9.56
C ALA A 455 0.02 40.50 10.08
N PRO A 456 -0.06 39.68 11.16
CA PRO A 456 1.12 38.98 11.69
C PRO A 456 1.59 37.80 10.86
N CYS A 457 0.90 37.42 9.78
CA CYS A 457 1.16 36.18 9.04
C CYS A 457 1.07 34.94 9.95
N PHE A 458 -0.12 34.68 10.50
CA PHE A 458 -0.39 33.44 11.24
C PHE A 458 -0.11 32.22 10.34
N ARG A 459 0.60 31.23 10.90
CA ARG A 459 0.95 29.98 10.23
C ARG A 459 -0.30 29.15 9.98
N GLU A 460 -0.29 28.42 8.87
CA GLU A 460 -1.30 27.42 8.57
C GLU A 460 -1.25 26.30 9.63
N GLY A 461 -2.43 25.78 10.02
CA GLY A 461 -2.54 24.76 11.07
C GLY A 461 -2.28 25.24 12.50
N ALA A 462 -1.82 26.49 12.72
CA ALA A 462 -1.57 27.02 14.06
C ALA A 462 -2.83 27.67 14.66
N LEU A 463 -3.08 27.46 15.96
CA LEU A 463 -4.12 28.20 16.69
C LEU A 463 -3.72 29.68 16.82
N PRO A 464 -4.50 30.65 16.29
CA PRO A 464 -4.23 32.07 16.51
C PRO A 464 -4.64 32.46 17.93
N ILE A 465 -3.68 32.88 18.73
CA ILE A 465 -3.88 33.36 20.11
C ILE A 465 -3.48 34.83 20.15
N ILE A 466 -4.38 35.71 20.57
CA ILE A 466 -4.09 37.14 20.74
C ILE A 466 -4.10 37.45 22.23
N LEU A 467 -2.95 37.86 22.75
CA LEU A 467 -2.84 38.42 24.09
C LEU A 467 -3.04 39.93 23.98
N LEU A 468 -4.21 40.41 24.40
CA LEU A 468 -4.58 41.82 24.34
C LEU A 468 -4.27 42.48 25.69
N PHE A 469 -3.25 43.33 25.71
CA PHE A 469 -2.82 44.07 26.90
C PHE A 469 -3.40 45.47 26.87
N THR A 470 -4.15 45.88 27.90
CA THR A 470 -4.70 47.24 28.01
C THR A 470 -5.21 47.52 29.41
N ASP A 471 -5.20 48.79 29.81
CA ASP A 471 -5.82 49.31 31.03
C ASP A 471 -6.97 50.28 30.72
N ALA A 472 -7.54 50.21 29.51
CA ALA A 472 -8.52 51.17 29.03
C ALA A 472 -9.76 50.50 28.39
N PRO A 473 -10.92 51.20 28.37
CA PRO A 473 -12.08 50.80 27.59
C PRO A 473 -11.84 50.92 26.07
N PHE A 474 -12.72 50.33 25.28
CA PHE A 474 -12.56 50.24 23.83
C PHE A 474 -13.41 51.29 23.11
N HIS A 475 -12.81 52.07 22.22
CA HIS A 475 -13.60 52.76 21.21
C HIS A 475 -14.28 51.76 20.28
N ASN A 476 -15.50 52.08 19.85
CA ASN A 476 -16.38 51.17 19.10
C ASN A 476 -16.57 49.80 19.80
N GLY A 477 -16.46 49.77 21.13
CA GLY A 477 -16.48 48.57 21.96
C GLY A 477 -17.80 47.78 21.94
N PRO A 478 -17.84 46.65 22.68
CA PRO A 478 -19.00 45.78 22.76
C PRO A 478 -20.25 46.50 23.30
N PRO A 479 -21.45 45.97 22.99
CA PRO A 479 -22.69 46.55 23.49
C PRO A 479 -22.80 46.40 25.02
N GLY A 480 -23.12 47.49 25.72
CA GLY A 480 -23.36 47.49 27.17
C GLY A 480 -22.29 48.18 28.00
N THR A 481 -21.18 48.59 27.40
CA THR A 481 -20.13 49.43 27.99
C THR A 481 -20.20 50.86 27.43
N VAL A 482 -19.20 51.70 27.69
CA VAL A 482 -19.11 53.05 27.09
C VAL A 482 -18.95 52.87 25.58
N ALA A 483 -20.05 53.00 24.83
CA ALA A 483 -20.08 52.71 23.39
C ALA A 483 -19.18 53.60 22.51
N ASP A 484 -18.38 54.48 23.13
CA ASP A 484 -17.71 55.67 22.62
C ASP A 484 -17.22 55.50 21.18
N PRO A 485 -18.04 55.86 20.17
CA PRO A 485 -17.71 55.55 18.81
C PRO A 485 -16.82 56.62 18.20
N TYR A 486 -15.87 56.20 17.37
CA TYR A 486 -15.04 57.16 16.64
C TYR A 486 -15.91 58.04 15.70
N THR A 487 -15.66 59.35 15.72
CA THR A 487 -16.31 60.33 14.86
C THR A 487 -15.28 61.17 14.11
N GLY A 488 -15.59 61.56 12.87
CA GLY A 488 -14.70 62.43 12.08
C GLY A 488 -13.49 61.75 11.46
N ILE A 489 -13.31 60.44 11.65
CA ILE A 489 -12.29 59.62 10.98
C ILE A 489 -12.87 59.05 9.69
N THR A 490 -12.11 59.11 8.59
CA THR A 490 -12.54 58.60 7.27
C THR A 490 -11.38 57.91 6.56
N PRO A 491 -11.53 56.66 6.07
CA PRO A 491 -12.69 55.77 6.23
C PRO A 491 -13.05 55.52 7.70
N ALA A 492 -14.31 55.18 7.98
CA ALA A 492 -14.75 54.95 9.36
C ALA A 492 -14.06 53.72 9.94
N PRO A 493 -13.56 53.77 11.19
CA PRO A 493 -13.01 52.61 11.87
C PRO A 493 -14.04 51.49 12.05
N HIS A 494 -13.55 50.26 12.17
CA HIS A 494 -14.37 49.06 12.28
C HIS A 494 -15.10 48.98 13.62
N THR A 495 -16.21 48.25 13.63
CA THR A 495 -16.99 48.01 14.86
C THR A 495 -16.51 46.76 15.58
N TRP A 496 -16.81 46.63 16.87
CA TRP A 496 -16.54 45.39 17.61
C TRP A 496 -17.14 44.15 16.91
N SER A 497 -18.34 44.26 16.34
CA SER A 497 -18.95 43.17 15.58
C SER A 497 -18.18 42.79 14.32
N ASP A 498 -17.52 43.75 13.65
CA ASP A 498 -16.64 43.46 12.53
C ASP A 498 -15.38 42.72 12.97
N ALA A 499 -14.77 43.15 14.08
CA ALA A 499 -13.61 42.48 14.68
C ALA A 499 -13.94 41.04 15.08
N ILE A 500 -15.03 40.82 15.83
CA ILE A 500 -15.45 39.47 16.24
C ILE A 500 -15.75 38.58 15.04
N ARG A 501 -16.36 39.12 13.98
CA ARG A 501 -16.64 38.36 12.76
C ARG A 501 -15.35 37.83 12.11
N VAL A 502 -14.31 38.66 12.00
CA VAL A 502 -13.04 38.23 11.38
C VAL A 502 -12.23 37.33 12.32
N LEU A 503 -12.28 37.56 13.64
CA LEU A 503 -11.66 36.70 14.65
C LEU A 503 -12.29 35.29 14.64
N ASN A 504 -13.62 35.20 14.67
CA ASN A 504 -14.32 33.92 14.67
C ASN A 504 -14.21 33.20 13.32
N GLY A 505 -14.21 33.94 12.20
CA GLY A 505 -13.90 33.35 10.89
C GLY A 505 -12.48 32.78 10.80
N ALA A 506 -11.59 33.23 11.68
CA ALA A 506 -10.25 32.68 11.85
C ALA A 506 -10.11 31.77 13.08
N HIS A 507 -11.19 31.45 13.80
CA HIS A 507 -11.14 30.65 15.03
C HIS A 507 -10.09 31.14 16.06
N ALA A 508 -9.81 32.45 16.05
CA ALA A 508 -8.81 33.07 16.90
C ALA A 508 -9.31 33.18 18.35
N LYS A 509 -8.42 33.01 19.32
CA LYS A 509 -8.72 33.13 20.76
C LYS A 509 -8.12 34.43 21.29
N VAL A 510 -8.93 35.30 21.87
CA VAL A 510 -8.48 36.57 22.48
C VAL A 510 -8.49 36.43 23.99
N LEU A 511 -7.32 36.58 24.61
CA LEU A 511 -7.14 36.52 26.06
C LEU A 511 -6.78 37.92 26.56
N GLY A 512 -7.53 38.41 27.54
CA GLY A 512 -7.36 39.77 28.07
C GLY A 512 -6.31 39.85 29.17
N MET A 513 -5.43 40.85 29.10
CA MET A 513 -4.40 41.15 30.09
C MET A 513 -4.60 42.58 30.59
N SER A 514 -5.28 42.73 31.73
CA SER A 514 -5.69 44.03 32.26
C SER A 514 -4.85 44.50 33.45
N SER A 515 -4.34 45.73 33.42
CA SER A 515 -3.62 46.36 34.53
C SER A 515 -4.50 47.31 35.37
N GLU A 516 -5.78 47.52 35.00
CA GLU A 516 -6.72 48.40 35.72
C GLU A 516 -7.30 47.77 37.02
N GLY A 517 -7.03 46.48 37.24
CA GLY A 517 -7.51 45.70 38.39
C GLY A 517 -8.90 45.08 38.21
N THR A 518 -9.18 43.99 38.93
CA THR A 518 -10.41 43.15 38.82
C THR A 518 -11.78 43.80 39.10
N TRP A 519 -11.87 45.11 39.41
CA TRP A 519 -13.12 45.71 39.91
C TRP A 519 -13.82 46.61 38.87
N SER A 520 -14.67 45.98 38.05
CA SER A 520 -15.77 46.62 37.32
C SER A 520 -15.43 47.90 36.54
N SER A 521 -14.28 47.96 35.89
CA SER A 521 -14.03 49.01 34.89
C SER A 521 -14.68 48.62 33.56
N ASP A 522 -14.98 49.61 32.72
CA ASP A 522 -15.56 49.37 31.40
C ASP A 522 -14.59 48.58 30.51
N GLY A 523 -13.27 48.81 30.64
CA GLY A 523 -12.24 48.04 29.93
C GLY A 523 -12.18 46.56 30.31
N TRP A 524 -12.38 46.22 31.60
CA TRP A 524 -12.52 44.82 32.00
C TRP A 524 -13.73 44.15 31.34
N HIS A 525 -14.87 44.83 31.30
CA HIS A 525 -16.07 44.29 30.63
C HIS A 525 -15.87 44.15 29.12
N ASP A 526 -15.15 45.08 28.49
CA ASP A 526 -14.83 45.00 27.06
C ASP A 526 -13.95 43.78 26.74
N LEU A 527 -12.94 43.53 27.59
CA LEU A 527 -12.09 42.34 27.51
C LEU A 527 -12.90 41.05 27.74
N GLU A 528 -13.77 41.02 28.75
CA GLU A 528 -14.63 39.85 29.03
C GLU A 528 -15.56 39.55 27.86
N ALA A 529 -16.25 40.57 27.34
CA ALA A 529 -17.16 40.42 26.21
C ALA A 529 -16.41 39.94 24.96
N THR A 530 -15.20 40.43 24.72
CA THR A 530 -14.37 40.00 23.59
C THR A 530 -13.90 38.57 23.75
N ALA A 531 -13.37 38.20 24.92
CA ALA A 531 -12.94 36.83 25.22
C ALA A 531 -14.10 35.83 25.10
N VAL A 532 -15.29 36.17 25.63
CA VAL A 532 -16.50 35.35 25.47
C VAL A 532 -16.89 35.19 24.00
N ALA A 533 -16.87 36.29 23.24
CA ALA A 533 -17.26 36.29 21.83
C ALA A 533 -16.31 35.48 20.93
N THR A 534 -15.05 35.30 21.35
CA THR A 534 -14.04 34.46 20.67
C THR A 534 -13.93 33.06 21.27
N GLY A 535 -14.83 32.66 22.19
CA GLY A 535 -14.82 31.34 22.83
C GLY A 535 -13.63 31.12 23.76
N SER A 536 -12.96 32.18 24.20
CA SER A 536 -11.90 32.15 25.21
C SER A 536 -12.53 32.17 26.60
N VAL A 537 -13.24 31.08 26.92
CA VAL A 537 -13.92 30.87 28.20
C VAL A 537 -13.54 29.53 28.82
N ASP A 538 -13.50 29.47 30.15
CA ASP A 538 -13.33 28.21 30.88
C ASP A 538 -14.63 27.38 30.86
N LEU A 539 -14.57 26.20 31.50
CA LEU A 539 -15.70 25.26 31.60
C LEU A 539 -16.95 25.82 32.31
N ASP A 540 -16.79 26.86 33.13
CA ASP A 540 -17.91 27.53 33.79
C ASP A 540 -18.42 28.73 32.97
N GLY A 541 -17.89 28.92 31.75
CA GLY A 541 -18.19 30.04 30.87
C GLY A 541 -17.54 31.36 31.32
N ARG A 542 -16.54 31.30 32.20
CA ARG A 542 -15.83 32.50 32.67
C ARG A 542 -14.79 32.92 31.64
N ALA A 543 -14.79 34.19 31.30
CA ALA A 543 -13.86 34.77 30.33
C ALA A 543 -12.40 34.63 30.79
N LEU A 544 -11.50 34.32 29.86
CA LEU A 544 -10.06 34.29 30.10
C LEU A 544 -9.49 35.72 30.07
N VAL A 545 -9.77 36.47 31.14
CA VAL A 545 -9.26 37.82 31.40
C VAL A 545 -8.50 37.81 32.71
N TYR A 546 -7.28 38.34 32.70
CA TYR A 546 -6.35 38.27 33.81
C TYR A 546 -5.92 39.65 34.26
N ASP A 547 -5.87 39.84 35.57
CA ASP A 547 -5.27 41.00 36.21
C ASP A 547 -3.75 40.84 36.21
N ILE A 548 -3.02 41.75 35.55
CA ILE A 548 -1.55 41.76 35.51
C ILE A 548 -0.95 42.72 36.56
N GLY A 549 -1.80 43.37 37.37
CA GLY A 549 -1.48 44.38 38.36
C GLY A 549 -1.16 45.75 37.75
N GLU A 550 -1.31 46.82 38.53
CA GLU A 550 -1.21 48.24 38.15
C GLU A 550 0.13 48.69 37.48
N ASP A 551 1.14 47.82 37.43
CA ASP A 551 2.43 48.07 36.75
C ASP A 551 2.91 46.83 35.95
N GLY A 552 2.03 45.86 35.69
CA GLY A 552 2.37 44.59 35.03
C GLY A 552 3.24 43.63 35.87
N THR A 553 3.25 43.79 37.20
CA THR A 553 4.06 42.93 38.10
C THR A 553 3.59 41.48 38.16
N GLY A 554 2.30 41.23 37.88
CA GLY A 554 1.71 39.90 37.77
C GLY A 554 1.81 39.28 36.38
N LEU A 555 2.28 40.04 35.38
CA LEU A 555 2.20 39.69 33.95
C LEU A 555 2.72 38.29 33.63
N THR A 556 3.90 37.94 34.16
CA THR A 556 4.49 36.61 33.89
C THR A 556 3.59 35.49 34.40
N THR A 557 3.03 35.62 35.61
CA THR A 557 2.13 34.60 36.17
C THR A 557 0.83 34.56 35.37
N SER A 558 0.23 35.71 35.09
CA SER A 558 -1.04 35.80 34.38
C SER A 558 -0.96 35.24 32.96
N VAL A 559 0.09 35.52 32.20
CA VAL A 559 0.28 34.97 30.84
C VAL A 559 0.45 33.45 30.89
N VAL A 560 1.18 32.93 31.88
CA VAL A 560 1.37 31.48 32.04
C VAL A 560 0.07 30.79 32.41
N ASP A 561 -0.68 31.34 33.37
CA ASP A 561 -1.99 30.81 33.78
C ASP A 561 -3.00 30.87 32.62
N ALA A 562 -2.94 31.92 31.81
CA ALA A 562 -3.77 32.09 30.62
C ALA A 562 -3.53 31.01 29.57
N ILE A 563 -2.26 30.78 29.24
CA ILE A 563 -1.90 29.76 28.26
C ILE A 563 -2.11 28.36 28.81
N GLU A 564 -1.89 28.13 30.11
CA GLU A 564 -2.18 26.84 30.73
C GLU A 564 -3.68 26.52 30.74
N LEU A 565 -4.54 27.49 31.08
CA LEU A 565 -5.98 27.30 31.01
C LEU A 565 -6.46 27.12 29.57
N LEU A 566 -5.93 27.88 28.61
CA LEU A 566 -6.25 27.67 27.19
C LEU A 566 -5.88 26.25 26.74
N ALA A 567 -4.67 25.80 27.06
CA ALA A 567 -4.14 24.51 26.64
C ALA A 567 -4.67 23.31 27.43
N THR A 568 -5.55 23.51 28.43
CA THR A 568 -6.08 22.39 29.25
C THR A 568 -7.57 22.48 29.59
N ARG A 569 -8.21 23.64 29.45
CA ARG A 569 -9.56 23.92 29.96
C ARG A 569 -10.48 24.66 29.00
N VAL A 570 -9.97 25.14 27.87
CA VAL A 570 -10.82 25.77 26.85
C VAL A 570 -11.21 24.70 25.84
N PRO A 571 -12.50 24.34 25.73
CA PRO A 571 -12.94 23.31 24.81
C PRO A 571 -12.89 23.81 23.36
N PHE A 572 -12.70 22.86 22.44
CA PHE A 572 -12.81 23.06 21.00
C PHE A 572 -13.45 21.85 20.33
N ASP A 573 -13.98 22.04 19.14
CA ASP A 573 -14.54 20.94 18.36
C ASP A 573 -13.40 20.19 17.64
N VAL A 574 -13.47 18.86 17.54
CA VAL A 574 -12.41 18.02 16.99
C VAL A 574 -12.95 17.19 15.83
N ASP A 575 -12.36 17.37 14.66
CA ASP A 575 -12.66 16.62 13.45
C ASP A 575 -11.37 16.22 12.71
N THR A 576 -11.53 15.68 11.49
CA THR A 576 -10.41 15.15 10.70
C THR A 576 -10.38 15.71 9.29
N VAL A 577 -9.17 15.81 8.73
CA VAL A 577 -8.94 16.05 7.30
C VAL A 577 -7.98 15.02 6.74
N LYS A 578 -8.14 14.71 5.45
CA LYS A 578 -7.30 13.77 4.70
C LYS A 578 -6.32 14.56 3.83
N GLU A 579 -5.05 14.22 3.91
CA GLU A 579 -4.01 14.80 3.07
C GLU A 579 -3.38 13.72 2.20
N ALA A 580 -3.21 14.06 0.92
CA ALA A 580 -2.57 13.20 -0.07
C ALA A 580 -1.05 13.19 0.13
N ASP A 581 -0.38 12.18 -0.44
CA ASP A 581 1.08 12.18 -0.51
C ASP A 581 1.57 13.40 -1.31
N PRO A 582 2.42 14.27 -0.73
CA PRO A 582 3.03 15.36 -1.49
C PRO A 582 3.91 14.88 -2.67
N ALA A 583 4.35 13.62 -2.68
CA ALA A 583 5.12 13.05 -3.78
C ALA A 583 4.27 12.67 -5.01
N TYR A 584 2.94 12.51 -4.86
CA TYR A 584 2.02 12.11 -5.93
C TYR A 584 2.53 10.93 -6.79
N PRO A 585 2.82 9.76 -6.19
CA PRO A 585 3.27 8.61 -6.96
C PRO A 585 2.22 8.25 -8.01
N LEU A 586 2.69 8.06 -9.26
CA LEU A 586 1.87 7.62 -10.41
C LEU A 586 0.64 8.50 -10.74
N GLY A 587 0.55 9.70 -10.18
CA GLY A 587 -0.60 10.59 -10.37
C GLY A 587 -1.87 10.18 -9.61
N VAL A 588 -1.75 9.27 -8.63
CA VAL A 588 -2.85 8.80 -7.79
C VAL A 588 -3.12 9.78 -6.64
N ASP A 589 -4.40 10.13 -6.41
CA ASP A 589 -4.82 10.90 -5.24
C ASP A 589 -5.05 9.95 -4.06
N THR A 590 -4.03 9.78 -3.22
CA THR A 590 -4.01 8.77 -2.14
C THR A 590 -5.11 8.96 -1.08
N ARG A 591 -5.83 10.09 -1.08
CA ARG A 591 -6.98 10.30 -0.19
C ARG A 591 -8.17 9.39 -0.54
N CYS A 592 -8.24 8.89 -1.77
CA CYS A 592 -9.36 8.05 -2.20
C CYS A 592 -9.37 6.69 -1.48
N PHE A 593 -8.20 6.18 -1.05
CA PHE A 593 -8.09 4.94 -0.28
C PHE A 593 -8.74 5.03 1.10
N ILE A 594 -8.88 6.24 1.64
CA ILE A 594 -9.57 6.48 2.90
C ILE A 594 -11.02 6.78 2.57
N HIS A 595 -11.91 5.80 2.74
CA HIS A 595 -13.31 5.95 2.38
C HIS A 595 -14.05 6.82 3.42
N ARG A 596 -13.96 6.46 4.70
CA ARG A 596 -14.71 7.13 5.78
C ARG A 596 -13.88 7.26 7.06
N ILE A 597 -14.11 8.33 7.82
CA ILE A 597 -13.54 8.53 9.16
C ILE A 597 -14.68 8.93 10.10
N MET A 598 -14.85 8.21 11.21
CA MET A 598 -15.98 8.39 12.12
C MET A 598 -15.52 8.49 13.58
N PRO A 599 -15.96 9.51 14.34
CA PRO A 599 -15.83 9.51 15.80
C PRO A 599 -16.38 8.23 16.43
N GLN A 600 -15.58 7.53 17.25
CA GLN A 600 -15.99 6.27 17.86
C GLN A 600 -16.09 6.37 19.39
N ARG A 601 -15.00 6.75 20.06
CA ARG A 601 -14.94 6.89 21.53
C ARG A 601 -13.80 7.82 21.95
N TRP A 602 -13.69 8.09 23.25
CA TRP A 602 -12.63 8.91 23.82
C TRP A 602 -12.15 8.35 25.17
N PHE A 603 -10.94 8.79 25.56
CA PHE A 603 -10.29 8.46 26.81
C PHE A 603 -9.93 9.76 27.54
N GLU A 604 -10.49 9.92 28.73
CA GLU A 604 -10.33 11.14 29.51
C GLU A 604 -8.90 11.35 30.04
N PRO A 605 -8.43 12.61 30.12
CA PRO A 605 -7.15 12.91 30.74
C PRO A 605 -7.22 12.73 32.27
N PRO A 606 -6.06 12.53 32.94
CA PRO A 606 -6.01 12.38 34.40
C PRO A 606 -6.67 13.56 35.13
N GLY A 607 -7.60 13.26 36.04
CA GLY A 607 -8.26 14.27 36.89
C GLY A 607 -9.50 14.91 36.27
N MET A 608 -10.01 14.37 35.16
CA MET A 608 -11.24 14.79 34.49
C MET A 608 -12.26 13.66 34.51
N THR A 609 -13.57 13.96 34.55
CA THR A 609 -14.60 12.93 34.35
C THR A 609 -14.82 12.69 32.86
N HIS A 610 -15.28 11.50 32.51
CA HIS A 610 -15.55 11.11 31.13
C HIS A 610 -16.51 12.09 30.42
N GLU A 611 -17.57 12.53 31.11
CA GLU A 611 -18.56 13.48 30.58
C GLU A 611 -18.07 14.93 30.52
N GLN A 612 -16.94 15.25 31.17
CA GLN A 612 -16.31 16.56 31.04
C GLN A 612 -15.38 16.61 29.82
N ALA A 613 -14.78 15.48 29.44
CA ALA A 613 -13.77 15.41 28.40
C ALA A 613 -14.33 15.71 27.00
N VAL A 614 -15.56 15.26 26.73
CA VAL A 614 -16.27 15.46 25.46
C VAL A 614 -17.75 15.73 25.76
N ALA A 615 -18.33 16.78 25.18
CA ALA A 615 -19.74 17.12 25.44
C ALA A 615 -20.73 16.32 24.58
N ALA A 616 -20.39 16.09 23.31
CA ALA A 616 -21.19 15.33 22.36
C ALA A 616 -20.33 14.85 21.18
N MET A 617 -20.85 13.97 20.35
CA MET A 617 -20.26 13.63 19.05
C MET A 617 -21.36 13.34 18.02
N ASP A 618 -21.05 13.52 16.75
CA ASP A 618 -21.83 13.03 15.61
C ASP A 618 -20.98 12.16 14.68
N GLU A 619 -21.40 11.98 13.43
CA GLU A 619 -20.71 11.11 12.47
C GLU A 619 -19.37 11.67 11.96
N SER A 620 -19.03 12.93 12.24
CA SER A 620 -17.78 13.57 11.77
C SER A 620 -16.98 14.29 12.85
N THR A 621 -17.63 14.72 13.94
CA THR A 621 -17.03 15.67 14.88
C THR A 621 -17.30 15.29 16.34
N PHE A 622 -16.28 15.39 17.18
CA PHE A 622 -16.41 15.47 18.63
C PHE A 622 -16.58 16.94 19.03
N TYR A 623 -17.61 17.26 19.79
CA TYR A 623 -17.91 18.64 20.19
C TYR A 623 -17.41 18.95 21.59
N GLN A 624 -16.84 20.15 21.74
CA GLN A 624 -16.38 20.72 23.01
C GLN A 624 -15.42 19.78 23.75
N VAL A 625 -14.42 19.27 23.03
CA VAL A 625 -13.38 18.41 23.58
C VAL A 625 -12.41 19.23 24.40
N LEU A 626 -12.08 18.76 25.60
CA LEU A 626 -11.04 19.37 26.41
C LEU A 626 -9.65 18.90 25.96
N PRO A 627 -8.67 19.83 25.86
CA PRO A 627 -7.33 19.47 25.43
C PRO A 627 -6.70 18.39 26.30
N GLY A 628 -5.98 17.47 25.67
CA GLY A 628 -5.33 16.33 26.32
C GLY A 628 -6.22 15.08 26.45
N THR A 629 -7.47 15.14 25.99
CA THR A 629 -8.31 13.96 25.76
C THR A 629 -7.78 13.18 24.58
N ASN A 630 -7.69 11.85 24.67
CA ASN A 630 -7.41 11.04 23.49
C ASN A 630 -8.73 10.65 22.82
N VAL A 631 -8.83 10.86 21.52
CA VAL A 631 -10.02 10.56 20.72
C VAL A 631 -9.71 9.44 19.74
N GLU A 632 -10.63 8.50 19.62
CA GLU A 632 -10.53 7.36 18.70
C GLU A 632 -11.50 7.54 17.54
N PHE A 633 -10.97 7.43 16.33
CA PHE A 633 -11.74 7.43 15.10
C PHE A 633 -11.70 6.03 14.47
N LEU A 634 -12.87 5.51 14.09
CA LEU A 634 -12.95 4.35 13.21
C LEU A 634 -12.76 4.84 11.78
N VAL A 635 -11.77 4.28 11.09
CA VAL A 635 -11.44 4.63 9.71
C VAL A 635 -11.70 3.41 8.83
N GLU A 636 -12.48 3.63 7.77
CA GLU A 636 -12.74 2.66 6.70
C GLU A 636 -11.81 2.97 5.53
N PHE A 637 -11.05 1.97 5.12
CA PHE A 637 -10.14 2.02 3.98
C PHE A 637 -10.60 1.06 2.90
N GLN A 638 -10.44 1.44 1.64
CA GLN A 638 -10.77 0.59 0.50
C GLN A 638 -10.09 1.10 -0.77
N ASN A 639 -9.55 0.19 -1.59
CA ASN A 639 -9.14 0.50 -2.96
C ASN A 639 -10.29 0.22 -3.94
N ASP A 640 -11.27 1.13 -4.01
CA ASP A 640 -12.39 1.04 -4.95
C ASP A 640 -12.15 1.95 -6.17
N GLY A 641 -11.28 1.51 -7.08
CA GLY A 641 -10.91 2.26 -8.29
C GLY A 641 -9.97 3.44 -8.04
N CYS A 642 -9.18 3.38 -6.95
CA CYS A 642 -8.09 4.32 -6.69
C CYS A 642 -6.87 4.02 -7.56
N PHE A 643 -6.48 2.74 -7.57
CA PHE A 643 -5.37 2.21 -8.33
C PHE A 643 -5.71 0.77 -8.69
N ASP A 644 -5.73 0.45 -9.98
CA ASP A 644 -6.21 -0.85 -10.47
C ASP A 644 -5.16 -1.97 -10.31
N GLY A 645 -3.97 -1.65 -9.78
CA GLY A 645 -2.83 -2.57 -9.68
C GLY A 645 -1.88 -2.44 -10.86
N ASP A 646 -0.70 -3.03 -10.73
CA ASP A 646 0.19 -3.41 -11.83
C ASP A 646 0.98 -4.67 -11.45
N GLU A 647 1.89 -5.11 -12.32
CA GLU A 647 2.77 -6.29 -12.13
C GLU A 647 3.68 -6.20 -10.89
N TYR A 648 3.69 -5.06 -10.18
CA TYR A 648 4.49 -4.85 -8.98
C TYR A 648 3.63 -4.37 -7.81
N ALA A 649 4.04 -4.75 -6.60
CA ALA A 649 3.49 -4.15 -5.40
C ALA A 649 3.77 -2.63 -5.36
N ARG A 650 2.75 -1.83 -5.03
CA ARG A 650 2.83 -0.36 -4.97
C ARG A 650 2.52 0.17 -3.58
N ILE A 651 3.36 1.11 -3.13
CA ILE A 651 3.22 1.76 -1.84
C ILE A 651 2.74 3.20 -2.03
N PHE A 652 1.64 3.52 -1.36
CA PHE A 652 1.06 4.84 -1.29
C PHE A 652 1.07 5.35 0.14
N ARG A 653 1.17 6.67 0.30
CA ARG A 653 1.11 7.31 1.61
C ARG A 653 -0.10 8.23 1.70
N ALA A 654 -0.84 8.18 2.79
CA ALA A 654 -1.87 9.15 3.12
C ALA A 654 -1.66 9.66 4.55
N THR A 655 -2.13 10.86 4.85
CA THR A 655 -2.08 11.41 6.20
C THR A 655 -3.48 11.77 6.67
N ILE A 656 -3.85 11.27 7.85
CA ILE A 656 -5.06 11.65 8.56
C ILE A 656 -4.67 12.63 9.64
N VAL A 657 -5.24 13.83 9.58
CA VAL A 657 -4.93 14.92 10.48
C VAL A 657 -6.13 15.16 11.38
N VAL A 658 -5.91 15.14 12.69
CA VAL A 658 -6.90 15.60 13.66
C VAL A 658 -6.70 17.08 13.90
N GLN A 659 -7.78 17.85 13.81
CA GLN A 659 -7.75 19.29 13.97
C GLN A 659 -8.79 19.78 14.99
N GLY A 660 -8.45 20.87 15.67
CA GLY A 660 -9.31 21.60 16.61
C GLY A 660 -9.93 22.83 15.96
N ASP A 661 -11.23 23.04 16.17
CA ASP A 661 -12.04 24.12 15.61
C ASP A 661 -11.86 24.26 14.07
N HIS A 662 -11.71 23.14 13.35
CA HIS A 662 -11.48 23.07 11.90
C HIS A 662 -10.20 23.76 11.38
N VAL A 663 -9.27 24.11 12.27
CA VAL A 663 -8.11 24.95 11.90
C VAL A 663 -6.82 24.44 12.52
N THR A 664 -6.84 24.11 13.82
CA THR A 664 -5.61 23.88 14.58
C THR A 664 -5.19 22.43 14.46
N ARG A 665 -4.02 22.17 13.91
CA ARG A 665 -3.45 20.82 13.84
C ARG A 665 -3.09 20.33 15.25
N LEU A 666 -3.68 19.20 15.67
CA LEU A 666 -3.51 18.65 17.01
C LEU A 666 -2.58 17.43 17.01
N ASP A 667 -2.85 16.49 16.10
CA ASP A 667 -2.13 15.23 15.94
C ASP A 667 -2.35 14.71 14.51
N GLU A 668 -1.50 13.82 14.04
CA GLU A 668 -1.62 13.22 12.71
C GLU A 668 -1.13 11.78 12.70
N ARG A 669 -1.68 10.96 11.81
CA ARG A 669 -1.22 9.60 11.53
C ARG A 669 -0.95 9.46 10.05
N VAL A 670 0.24 8.98 9.76
CA VAL A 670 0.61 8.52 8.43
C VAL A 670 0.08 7.10 8.29
N VAL A 671 -0.59 6.83 7.17
CA VAL A 671 -1.01 5.49 6.80
C VAL A 671 -0.27 5.11 5.53
N LEU A 672 0.44 3.99 5.58
CA LEU A 672 1.02 3.34 4.41
C LEU A 672 -0.04 2.41 3.83
N ILE A 673 -0.29 2.55 2.54
CA ILE A 673 -1.28 1.77 1.81
C ILE A 673 -0.48 1.00 0.77
N ILE A 674 -0.51 -0.31 0.90
CA ILE A 674 0.13 -1.25 0.01
C ILE A 674 -0.97 -1.78 -0.91
N VAL A 675 -0.83 -1.54 -2.20
CA VAL A 675 -1.63 -2.24 -3.20
C VAL A 675 -0.74 -3.37 -3.70
N PRO A 676 -1.10 -4.65 -3.45
CA PRO A 676 -0.32 -5.78 -3.92
C PRO A 676 -0.23 -5.78 -5.44
N ALA A 677 0.71 -6.55 -5.98
CA ALA A 677 0.75 -6.80 -7.40
C ALA A 677 -0.57 -7.44 -7.86
N VAL A 678 -0.86 -7.32 -9.14
CA VAL A 678 -1.94 -8.09 -9.77
C VAL A 678 -1.40 -8.73 -11.02
N GLU A 679 -1.77 -10.00 -11.21
CA GLU A 679 -1.54 -10.66 -12.48
C GLU A 679 -2.23 -9.89 -13.60
N ILE A 680 -1.46 -9.49 -14.60
CA ILE A 680 -1.98 -8.84 -15.79
C ILE A 680 -2.12 -9.95 -16.84
N PRO A 681 -3.33 -10.45 -17.16
CA PRO A 681 -3.47 -11.50 -18.16
C PRO A 681 -2.92 -11.00 -19.49
N PHE A 682 -1.86 -11.66 -19.96
CA PHE A 682 -1.31 -11.46 -21.29
C PHE A 682 -2.41 -11.79 -22.33
N GLY A 683 -2.61 -10.88 -23.29
CA GLY A 683 -3.81 -10.82 -24.13
C GLY A 683 -3.58 -11.02 -25.62
#